data_AF-A0A958HFB0-F1
#
_entry.id   AF-A0A958HFB0-F1
#
_cell.length_a   1.000
_cell.length_b   1.000
_cell.length_c   1.000
_cell.angle_alpha   90.00
_cell.angle_beta   90.00
_cell.angle_gamma   90.00
#
_symmetry.space_group_name_H-M   'P 1'
#
loop_
_entity.id
_entity.type
_entity.pdbx_description
1 polymer ?
#
loop_
_entity_poly.entity_id
_entity_poly.type
_entity_poly.pdbx_seq_one_letter_code
_entity_poly.pdbx_strand_id
1 'polypeptide(L)'
;MSTERPPTFQEIIMRLERYWAEHGCLIWQPYSEKVGAGTMNPATVLRVLGPEPWNVAYVEPSYRADDGRYGENPNRMQMHTQYQVILKPEPGNPQELYLASLDAIGIDRTKHDIRFVEDNWASPALGAWGLGWEVWLDGMEITQFTYFQQAGGMTLEPVSVELTYGLERIAMYLQGVREVWQISWDGRRTYGDVYLQQEIEHCTYNFEVADVERLKQMYNLYEAEAQSALSHHLVVPAHDYVLRCSQTFNLLDARGAIGVTERASYFGRMRDLARQVSDLFAQQRMRMEYPFLDDSDSESPAPSPQPPALTAHIRLPIPDSDLLLEIGCEELPVDDVVSGIDQLGKLAAALLAEARLGYTDLQATGTPRRLVLHVQKLAGMQTDDELIFRGPPASRAFDSDGQPTPAAIGFARSKGLSPADLEVRDADGGTYVFAVQRVTGKPAQEILPELLVKLTSSLRFEKTMRWASDGVAFSRPLRWFVALLGDQVVPFSYANAYSGRVSRGLRSLNSPTIDLADAASYFDVMARNGIVVDREERRKQVLQQVTALAASVDGVIPDETALVDEVTDLVEQPAAILGDFEERFLALPVDVLTTVMKKHQRYFPIYRSGSLLPYFITVANGDPRDPAVVRAGNEGVIRARYSDAAFFVEHDRRQSLAEFTPKLATLTFQEQLGSMLDKVHRLETLAPALAEELGLPAEDRVAVARAAALCKSDLATSMVIEMTSLQGIMGREYALASGESPAVAQAIFEHYLPRSSGDRRPASLPGLVLGLANRLDSIAGLFAVGLDPSGSADPFGLRRDALGIVQNLAEAEISFSVSSGLAQAAALLPVPVNAEAVARADAFIAGRLENWLRDEEYPFDVVQAVLAEQGDDPAVARQTAATLIEVVAAPDWPAVLTAYARCKRIVRNLPERYPLTVSDDPEPATQALLAAWQSIDSANDVPAVAAALRTLVAPINTFFDKVMVMAEDETLRRARLSLLQAIAALPDGTADLSKLQGF
;
A
#
# COMPACT_ATOMS: atom_id res chain seq x y z
N MET A 1 -40.45 19.74 -15.71
CA MET A 1 -39.82 20.71 -14.79
C MET A 1 -40.64 20.70 -13.52
N SER A 2 -40.12 20.13 -12.42
CA SER A 2 -40.77 20.24 -11.11
C SER A 2 -40.78 21.72 -10.71
N THR A 3 -41.93 22.22 -10.30
CA THR A 3 -42.19 23.60 -9.87
C THR A 3 -41.80 23.85 -8.41
N GLU A 4 -41.06 22.94 -7.79
CA GLU A 4 -40.62 23.09 -6.40
C GLU A 4 -39.26 23.79 -6.33
N ARG A 5 -39.21 24.85 -5.51
CA ARG A 5 -37.98 25.55 -5.16
C ARG A 5 -37.00 24.56 -4.48
N PRO A 6 -35.70 24.59 -4.80
CA PRO A 6 -34.72 23.76 -4.08
C PRO A 6 -34.74 24.09 -2.58
N PRO A 7 -34.48 23.10 -1.70
CA PRO A 7 -34.50 23.32 -0.26
C PRO A 7 -33.41 24.31 0.16
N THR A 8 -33.76 25.19 1.08
CA THR A 8 -32.83 26.11 1.74
C THR A 8 -31.92 25.37 2.72
N PHE A 9 -30.80 25.98 3.12
CA PHE A 9 -29.83 25.33 4.03
C PHE A 9 -30.48 24.83 5.33
N GLN A 10 -31.33 25.66 5.95
CA GLN A 10 -32.04 25.26 7.18
C GLN A 10 -33.08 24.15 6.94
N GLU A 11 -33.71 24.10 5.76
CA GLU A 11 -34.67 23.04 5.42
C GLU A 11 -33.97 21.70 5.21
N ILE A 12 -32.75 21.69 4.67
CA ILE A 12 -31.92 20.48 4.56
C ILE A 12 -31.66 19.90 5.95
N ILE A 13 -31.22 20.73 6.90
CA ILE A 13 -30.99 20.33 8.30
C ILE A 13 -32.26 19.73 8.90
N MET A 14 -33.39 20.44 8.84
CA MET A 14 -34.65 19.98 9.42
C MET A 14 -35.15 18.66 8.81
N ARG A 15 -34.90 18.43 7.51
CA ARG A 15 -35.25 17.17 6.83
C ARG A 15 -34.37 16.01 7.31
N LEU A 16 -33.07 16.23 7.50
CA LEU A 16 -32.16 15.22 8.06
C LEU A 16 -32.51 14.88 9.51
N GLU A 17 -32.78 15.89 10.35
CA GLU A 17 -33.21 15.68 11.74
C GLU A 17 -34.48 14.84 11.80
N ARG A 18 -35.48 15.18 10.98
CA ARG A 18 -36.71 14.39 10.89
C ARG A 18 -36.44 12.97 10.42
N TYR A 19 -35.70 12.81 9.32
CA TYR A 19 -35.40 11.50 8.74
C TYR A 19 -34.72 10.60 9.76
N TRP A 20 -33.65 11.06 10.41
CA TRP A 20 -32.91 10.23 11.36
C TRP A 20 -33.69 9.99 12.67
N ALA A 21 -34.52 10.94 13.12
CA ALA A 21 -35.44 10.71 14.23
C ALA A 21 -36.45 9.59 13.92
N GLU A 22 -37.00 9.57 12.69
CA GLU A 22 -37.91 8.52 12.22
C GLU A 22 -37.21 7.15 12.10
N HIS A 23 -35.88 7.13 11.98
CA HIS A 23 -35.05 5.92 11.95
C HIS A 23 -34.42 5.59 13.32
N GLY A 24 -34.96 6.14 14.41
CA GLY A 24 -34.60 5.74 15.78
C GLY A 24 -33.37 6.44 16.36
N CYS A 25 -32.85 7.48 15.72
CA CYS A 25 -31.79 8.30 16.31
C CYS A 25 -32.35 9.28 17.34
N LEU A 26 -31.64 9.41 18.45
CA LEU A 26 -31.76 10.58 19.33
C LEU A 26 -31.23 11.82 18.57
N ILE A 27 -32.00 12.91 18.54
CA ILE A 27 -31.53 14.17 17.96
C ILE A 27 -30.75 14.96 19.02
N TRP A 28 -29.43 14.97 18.87
CA TRP A 28 -28.51 15.67 19.78
C TRP A 28 -28.29 17.11 19.31
N GLN A 29 -27.59 17.90 20.11
CA GLN A 29 -27.32 19.31 19.85
C GLN A 29 -25.83 19.54 19.56
N PRO A 30 -25.48 20.58 18.78
CA PRO A 30 -24.10 21.03 18.64
C PRO A 30 -23.40 21.16 20.00
N TYR A 31 -22.15 20.73 20.08
CA TYR A 31 -21.41 20.84 21.33
C TYR A 31 -20.97 22.28 21.60
N SER A 32 -20.89 22.68 22.87
CA SER A 32 -20.57 24.06 23.23
C SER A 32 -19.08 24.41 23.05
N GLU A 33 -18.21 23.40 22.99
CA GLU A 33 -16.77 23.59 22.74
C GLU A 33 -16.48 23.54 21.24
N LYS A 34 -15.47 24.29 20.78
CA LYS A 34 -15.02 24.22 19.39
C LYS A 34 -14.39 22.86 19.10
N VAL A 35 -14.93 22.16 18.12
CA VAL A 35 -14.45 20.84 17.67
C VAL A 35 -14.11 20.88 16.18
N GLY A 36 -13.16 20.04 15.75
CA GLY A 36 -12.78 19.93 14.33
C GLY A 36 -13.69 19.01 13.50
N ALA A 37 -14.51 18.20 14.18
CA ALA A 37 -15.49 17.29 13.59
C ALA A 37 -16.53 16.83 14.62
N GLY A 38 -17.71 16.40 14.13
CA GLY A 38 -18.77 15.74 14.90
C GLY A 38 -18.29 14.55 15.72
N THR A 39 -17.26 13.84 15.25
CA THR A 39 -16.62 12.73 15.95
C THR A 39 -16.13 13.12 17.36
N MET A 40 -15.64 14.35 17.54
CA MET A 40 -15.05 14.79 18.81
C MET A 40 -16.11 15.11 19.88
N ASN A 41 -17.37 15.28 19.49
CA ASN A 41 -18.47 15.48 20.42
C ASN A 41 -18.60 14.24 21.33
N PRO A 42 -18.80 14.40 22.65
CA PRO A 42 -18.97 13.26 23.56
C PRO A 42 -20.14 12.33 23.19
N ALA A 43 -21.14 12.82 22.44
CA ALA A 43 -22.21 12.00 21.88
C ALA A 43 -21.73 10.99 20.82
N THR A 44 -20.51 11.16 20.28
CA THR A 44 -19.84 10.19 19.42
C THR A 44 -18.69 9.50 20.18
N VAL A 45 -17.55 10.18 20.39
CA VAL A 45 -16.30 9.52 20.83
C VAL A 45 -16.42 8.74 22.14
N LEU A 46 -17.24 9.19 23.09
CA LEU A 46 -17.46 8.44 24.32
C LEU A 46 -18.51 7.34 24.14
N ARG A 47 -19.57 7.59 23.36
CA ARG A 47 -20.72 6.67 23.23
C ARG A 47 -20.47 5.50 22.30
N VAL A 48 -19.49 5.60 21.40
CA VAL A 48 -19.02 4.43 20.65
C VAL A 48 -18.35 3.39 21.54
N LEU A 49 -17.87 3.78 22.74
CA LEU A 49 -17.23 2.87 23.69
C LEU A 49 -18.25 1.99 24.43
N GLY A 50 -17.80 0.78 24.81
CA GLY A 50 -18.59 -0.18 25.59
C GLY A 50 -19.72 -0.86 24.81
N PRO A 51 -20.50 -1.73 25.47
CA PRO A 51 -21.48 -2.59 24.82
C PRO A 51 -22.83 -1.91 24.53
N GLU A 52 -23.12 -0.77 25.16
CA GLU A 52 -24.44 -0.14 25.09
C GLU A 52 -24.78 0.31 23.66
N PRO A 53 -26.00 0.02 23.15
CA PRO A 53 -26.48 0.53 21.87
C PRO A 53 -26.63 2.06 21.93
N TRP A 54 -26.41 2.72 20.79
CA TRP A 54 -26.44 4.17 20.69
C TRP A 54 -26.66 4.63 19.24
N ASN A 55 -27.87 5.14 18.98
CA ASN A 55 -28.21 5.78 17.71
C ASN A 55 -28.43 7.28 17.96
N VAL A 56 -27.64 8.13 17.32
CA VAL A 56 -27.70 9.59 17.51
C VAL A 56 -27.48 10.32 16.20
N ALA A 57 -28.14 11.46 16.01
CA ALA A 57 -27.92 12.35 14.88
C ALA A 57 -27.94 13.82 15.31
N TYR A 58 -27.08 14.67 14.74
CA TYR A 58 -26.99 16.09 15.11
C TYR A 58 -26.22 16.93 14.11
N VAL A 59 -26.43 18.25 14.17
CA VAL A 59 -25.58 19.24 13.50
C VAL A 59 -24.32 19.50 14.35
N GLU A 60 -23.16 19.63 13.72
CA GLU A 60 -21.92 20.05 14.38
C GLU A 60 -21.17 21.12 13.56
N PRO A 61 -21.19 22.40 14.00
CA PRO A 61 -20.27 23.42 13.50
C PRO A 61 -18.83 23.01 13.82
N SER A 62 -18.06 22.76 12.76
CA SER A 62 -16.72 22.19 12.84
C SER A 62 -15.68 23.22 12.41
N TYR A 63 -14.65 23.40 13.24
CA TYR A 63 -13.64 24.44 13.11
C TYR A 63 -12.28 23.85 12.73
N ARG A 64 -11.77 24.21 11.55
CA ARG A 64 -10.47 23.80 10.99
C ARG A 64 -9.68 25.06 10.62
N ALA A 65 -8.77 25.46 11.49
CA ALA A 65 -8.12 26.77 11.40
C ALA A 65 -7.28 26.93 10.12
N ASP A 66 -6.68 25.84 9.65
CA ASP A 66 -5.86 25.69 8.45
C ASP A 66 -6.67 25.71 7.14
N ASP A 67 -7.96 25.37 7.20
CA ASP A 67 -8.88 25.43 6.04
C ASP A 67 -9.36 26.86 5.71
N GLY A 68 -9.02 27.86 6.53
CA GLY A 68 -9.44 29.25 6.33
C GLY A 68 -8.92 29.89 5.04
N ARG A 69 -9.75 30.64 4.31
CA ARG A 69 -9.38 31.26 3.01
C ARG A 69 -9.89 32.69 2.82
N TYR A 70 -10.08 33.45 3.90
CA TYR A 70 -10.50 34.86 3.88
C TYR A 70 -11.78 35.14 3.05
N GLY A 71 -12.64 34.14 2.87
CA GLY A 71 -13.83 34.27 2.02
C GLY A 71 -13.55 34.29 0.51
N GLU A 72 -12.31 34.09 0.07
CA GLU A 72 -11.92 34.14 -1.35
C GLU A 72 -12.13 32.80 -2.06
N ASN A 73 -12.22 31.70 -1.29
CA ASN A 73 -12.40 30.36 -1.84
C ASN A 73 -13.88 30.00 -2.01
N PRO A 74 -14.27 29.33 -3.12
CA PRO A 74 -15.66 28.92 -3.34
C PRO A 74 -16.15 27.78 -2.44
N ASN A 75 -15.26 26.96 -1.86
CA ASN A 75 -15.62 25.71 -1.17
C ASN A 75 -14.95 25.50 0.20
N ARG A 76 -13.84 26.20 0.49
CA ARG A 76 -13.08 26.08 1.74
C ARG A 76 -13.31 27.28 2.65
N MET A 77 -13.43 26.98 3.94
CA MET A 77 -13.69 27.94 5.02
C MET A 77 -13.24 27.33 6.34
N GLN A 78 -12.86 28.15 7.32
CA GLN A 78 -12.38 27.62 8.60
C GLN A 78 -13.50 27.06 9.48
N MET A 79 -14.76 27.46 9.28
CA MET A 79 -15.91 26.85 9.94
C MET A 79 -16.90 26.34 8.89
N HIS A 80 -17.20 25.06 8.97
CA HIS A 80 -18.21 24.39 8.13
C HIS A 80 -19.16 23.59 9.00
N THR A 81 -20.32 23.23 8.45
CA THR A 81 -21.39 22.57 9.19
C THR A 81 -21.47 21.11 8.81
N GLN A 82 -21.13 20.24 9.75
CA GLN A 82 -21.34 18.81 9.59
C GLN A 82 -22.75 18.42 10.04
N TYR A 83 -23.31 17.40 9.40
CA TYR A 83 -24.38 16.62 10.01
C TYR A 83 -23.81 15.26 10.36
N GLN A 84 -23.90 14.88 11.62
CA GLN A 84 -23.27 13.71 12.19
C GLN A 84 -24.33 12.67 12.54
N VAL A 85 -24.06 11.40 12.23
CA VAL A 85 -24.89 10.26 12.61
C VAL A 85 -24.00 9.15 13.15
N ILE A 86 -24.38 8.56 14.28
CA ILE A 86 -23.80 7.31 14.78
C ILE A 86 -24.91 6.28 14.87
N LEU A 87 -24.65 5.09 14.33
CA LEU A 87 -25.49 3.90 14.44
C LEU A 87 -24.71 2.80 15.14
N LYS A 88 -25.17 2.39 16.32
CA LYS A 88 -24.52 1.37 17.15
C LYS A 88 -25.56 0.48 17.81
N PRO A 89 -25.53 -0.85 17.58
CA PRO A 89 -24.67 -1.55 16.62
C PRO A 89 -24.97 -1.14 15.16
N GLU A 90 -24.11 -1.59 14.25
CA GLU A 90 -24.36 -1.50 12.82
C GLU A 90 -25.72 -2.13 12.41
N PRO A 91 -26.56 -1.45 11.61
CA PRO A 91 -27.95 -1.88 11.36
C PRO A 91 -28.13 -2.98 10.29
N GLY A 92 -27.07 -3.40 9.59
CA GLY A 92 -27.09 -4.38 8.51
C GLY A 92 -27.26 -3.78 7.10
N ASN A 93 -27.73 -2.53 7.00
CA ASN A 93 -27.98 -1.80 5.75
C ASN A 93 -27.65 -0.28 5.81
N PRO A 94 -26.54 0.14 6.45
CA PRO A 94 -26.29 1.55 6.71
C PRO A 94 -26.06 2.38 5.43
N GLN A 95 -25.55 1.78 4.35
CA GLN A 95 -25.42 2.45 3.05
C GLN A 95 -26.80 2.74 2.43
N GLU A 96 -27.77 1.83 2.52
CA GLU A 96 -29.14 2.05 2.05
C GLU A 96 -29.84 3.16 2.85
N LEU A 97 -29.68 3.17 4.18
CA LEU A 97 -30.20 4.23 5.05
C LEU A 97 -29.59 5.59 4.72
N TYR A 98 -28.27 5.65 4.49
CA TYR A 98 -27.59 6.85 4.07
C TYR A 98 -28.14 7.35 2.72
N LEU A 99 -28.26 6.50 1.70
CA LEU A 99 -28.74 6.93 0.39
C LEU A 99 -30.20 7.40 0.43
N ALA A 100 -31.05 6.73 1.21
CA ALA A 100 -32.43 7.16 1.40
C ALA A 100 -32.53 8.53 2.12
N SER A 101 -31.56 8.88 2.97
CA SER A 101 -31.46 10.22 3.55
C SER A 101 -31.18 11.30 2.49
N LEU A 102 -30.41 10.97 1.45
CA LEU A 102 -30.15 11.88 0.33
C LEU A 102 -31.43 12.14 -0.48
N ASP A 103 -32.23 11.09 -0.72
CA ASP A 103 -33.54 11.26 -1.36
C ASP A 103 -34.47 12.14 -0.51
N ALA A 104 -34.46 11.96 0.82
CA ALA A 104 -35.30 12.72 1.75
C ALA A 104 -34.99 14.22 1.76
N ILE A 105 -33.74 14.61 1.49
CA ILE A 105 -33.34 16.01 1.33
C ILE A 105 -33.52 16.54 -0.10
N GLY A 106 -33.87 15.68 -1.07
CA GLY A 106 -34.23 16.08 -2.43
C GLY A 106 -33.20 15.76 -3.51
N ILE A 107 -32.18 14.95 -3.22
CA ILE A 107 -31.23 14.46 -4.23
C ILE A 107 -31.89 13.30 -4.98
N ASP A 108 -32.08 13.44 -6.30
CA ASP A 108 -32.57 12.36 -7.15
C ASP A 108 -31.39 11.52 -7.64
N ARG A 109 -31.04 10.49 -6.86
CA ARG A 109 -29.90 9.58 -7.17
C ARG A 109 -29.90 9.01 -8.59
N THR A 110 -31.04 8.97 -9.30
CA THR A 110 -31.10 8.45 -10.67
C THR A 110 -30.50 9.40 -11.71
N LYS A 111 -30.24 10.66 -11.34
CA LYS A 111 -29.60 11.67 -12.18
C LYS A 111 -28.11 11.86 -11.87
N HIS A 112 -27.64 11.26 -10.78
CA HIS A 112 -26.32 11.51 -10.22
C HIS A 112 -25.48 10.26 -10.22
N ASP A 113 -24.17 10.47 -10.28
CA ASP A 113 -23.17 9.45 -10.05
C ASP A 113 -22.75 9.51 -8.57
N ILE A 114 -23.21 8.53 -7.78
CA ILE A 114 -22.85 8.40 -6.37
C ILE A 114 -21.87 7.23 -6.21
N ARG A 115 -20.66 7.52 -5.72
CA ARG A 115 -19.62 6.52 -5.53
C ARG A 115 -19.14 6.47 -4.09
N PHE A 116 -18.86 5.26 -3.61
CA PHE A 116 -18.21 5.00 -2.34
C PHE A 116 -16.75 4.67 -2.65
N VAL A 117 -15.89 5.68 -2.56
CA VAL A 117 -14.46 5.56 -2.85
C VAL A 117 -13.74 5.25 -1.55
N GLU A 118 -12.85 4.26 -1.53
CA GLU A 118 -12.12 3.93 -0.31
C GLU A 118 -11.43 5.17 0.26
N ASP A 119 -11.68 5.41 1.55
CA ASP A 119 -10.85 6.25 2.39
C ASP A 119 -10.91 5.73 3.84
N ASN A 120 -9.73 5.43 4.39
CA ASN A 120 -9.62 4.87 5.73
C ASN A 120 -9.38 6.00 6.73
N TRP A 121 -10.29 6.16 7.68
CA TRP A 121 -10.24 7.26 8.62
C TRP A 121 -9.43 6.90 9.87
N ALA A 122 -8.54 7.80 10.30
CA ALA A 122 -7.86 7.72 11.58
C ALA A 122 -7.71 9.10 12.21
N SER A 123 -7.95 9.18 13.51
CA SER A 123 -7.63 10.35 14.34
C SER A 123 -6.55 9.98 15.36
N PRO A 124 -5.29 10.30 15.09
CA PRO A 124 -4.18 10.03 16.00
C PRO A 124 -4.36 10.70 17.37
N ALA A 125 -5.01 11.86 17.43
CA ALA A 125 -5.23 12.59 18.68
C ALA A 125 -6.29 11.93 19.57
N LEU A 126 -7.26 11.23 18.99
CA LEU A 126 -8.31 10.52 19.74
C LEU A 126 -8.00 9.03 19.94
N GLY A 127 -6.94 8.51 19.31
CA GLY A 127 -6.67 7.07 19.28
C GLY A 127 -7.83 6.27 18.67
N ALA A 128 -8.49 6.86 17.65
CA ALA A 128 -9.64 6.28 16.98
C ALA A 128 -9.32 6.02 15.51
N TRP A 129 -9.80 4.90 14.98
CA TRP A 129 -9.69 4.59 13.55
C TRP A 129 -10.78 3.63 13.10
N GLY A 130 -11.05 3.68 11.81
CA GLY A 130 -12.03 2.83 11.14
C GLY A 130 -11.75 2.71 9.65
N LEU A 131 -12.41 1.74 9.02
CA LEU A 131 -12.39 1.59 7.57
C LEU A 131 -13.70 2.16 7.02
N GLY A 132 -13.67 2.64 5.79
CA GLY A 132 -14.78 3.39 5.26
C GLY A 132 -14.63 3.85 3.83
N TRP A 133 -15.42 4.87 3.51
CA TRP A 133 -15.45 5.53 2.22
C TRP A 133 -15.63 7.03 2.36
N GLU A 134 -15.01 7.75 1.43
CA GLU A 134 -15.53 9.03 0.97
C GLU A 134 -16.69 8.76 0.01
N VAL A 135 -17.82 9.42 0.22
CA VAL A 135 -18.96 9.36 -0.70
C VAL A 135 -18.94 10.55 -1.63
N TRP A 136 -18.74 10.28 -2.92
CA TRP A 136 -18.70 11.29 -3.97
C TRP A 136 -20.04 11.37 -4.70
N LEU A 137 -20.55 12.58 -4.89
CA LEU A 137 -21.70 12.93 -5.72
C LEU A 137 -21.20 13.76 -6.89
N ASP A 138 -21.24 13.21 -8.11
CA ASP A 138 -20.75 13.86 -9.33
C ASP A 138 -19.31 14.40 -9.18
N GLY A 139 -18.43 13.62 -8.57
CA GLY A 139 -17.03 13.96 -8.31
C GLY A 139 -16.77 14.76 -7.03
N MET A 140 -17.82 15.29 -6.39
CA MET A 140 -17.70 16.07 -5.16
C MET A 140 -17.90 15.19 -3.94
N GLU A 141 -16.92 15.12 -3.06
CA GLU A 141 -17.06 14.44 -1.76
C GLU A 141 -18.10 15.16 -0.89
N ILE A 142 -19.19 14.48 -0.55
CA ILE A 142 -20.29 15.04 0.24
C ILE A 142 -20.43 14.41 1.63
N THR A 143 -19.82 13.26 1.88
CA THR A 143 -19.95 12.54 3.15
C THR A 143 -18.75 11.64 3.41
N GLN A 144 -18.30 11.58 4.66
CA GLN A 144 -17.42 10.51 5.16
C GLN A 144 -18.28 9.40 5.77
N PHE A 145 -17.97 8.15 5.45
CA PHE A 145 -18.64 6.96 5.98
C PHE A 145 -17.60 6.07 6.66
N THR A 146 -17.70 5.84 7.96
CA THR A 146 -16.66 5.13 8.73
C THR A 146 -17.26 4.05 9.63
N TYR A 147 -16.69 2.85 9.63
CA TYR A 147 -16.95 1.85 10.66
C TYR A 147 -15.83 1.86 11.68
N PHE A 148 -16.12 2.35 12.88
CA PHE A 148 -15.11 2.41 13.94
C PHE A 148 -14.67 1.01 14.38
N GLN A 149 -13.38 0.73 14.25
CA GLN A 149 -12.78 -0.48 14.79
C GLN A 149 -12.21 -0.24 16.18
N GLN A 150 -11.67 0.97 16.40
CA GLN A 150 -11.17 1.40 17.71
C GLN A 150 -11.52 2.86 17.99
N ALA A 151 -11.68 3.19 19.27
CA ALA A 151 -11.73 4.56 19.78
C ALA A 151 -11.04 4.63 21.15
N GLY A 152 -10.29 5.71 21.42
CA GLY A 152 -9.55 5.85 22.67
C GLY A 152 -8.52 4.74 22.92
N GLY A 153 -8.02 4.08 21.86
CA GLY A 153 -7.16 2.89 21.95
C GLY A 153 -7.88 1.59 22.34
N MET A 154 -9.21 1.60 22.47
CA MET A 154 -10.01 0.43 22.80
C MET A 154 -10.64 -0.15 21.54
N THR A 155 -10.60 -1.48 21.42
CA THR A 155 -11.35 -2.21 20.38
C THR A 155 -12.85 -2.15 20.67
N LEU A 156 -13.63 -1.77 19.65
CA LEU A 156 -15.07 -1.60 19.80
C LEU A 156 -15.82 -2.92 19.62
N GLU A 157 -16.80 -3.16 20.48
CA GLU A 157 -17.71 -4.29 20.40
C GLU A 157 -19.02 -3.90 21.12
N PRO A 158 -20.13 -3.64 20.40
CA PRO A 158 -20.27 -3.75 18.94
C PRO A 158 -19.57 -2.61 18.16
N VAL A 159 -19.41 -2.81 16.85
CA VAL A 159 -18.91 -1.79 15.93
C VAL A 159 -19.98 -0.71 15.71
N SER A 160 -19.52 0.54 15.61
CA SER A 160 -20.36 1.71 15.30
C SER A 160 -20.13 2.16 13.87
N VAL A 161 -21.20 2.56 13.19
CA VAL A 161 -21.13 3.26 11.90
C VAL A 161 -21.28 4.76 12.14
N GLU A 162 -20.35 5.52 11.56
CA GLU A 162 -20.36 6.98 11.51
C GLU A 162 -20.67 7.46 10.09
N LEU A 163 -21.63 8.39 9.98
CA LEU A 163 -21.93 9.12 8.76
C LEU A 163 -21.75 10.61 9.04
N THR A 164 -20.87 11.26 8.28
CA THR A 164 -20.56 12.69 8.47
C THR A 164 -20.78 13.44 7.16
N TYR A 165 -21.91 14.14 7.06
CA TYR A 165 -22.31 14.88 5.86
C TYR A 165 -21.69 16.28 5.86
N GLY A 166 -21.14 16.71 4.72
CA GLY A 166 -20.75 18.10 4.48
C GLY A 166 -21.93 18.91 3.94
N LEU A 167 -22.66 19.61 4.82
CA LEU A 167 -23.94 20.22 4.47
C LEU A 167 -23.83 21.31 3.43
N GLU A 168 -22.76 22.11 3.44
CA GLU A 168 -22.58 23.19 2.47
C GLU A 168 -22.40 22.64 1.05
N ARG A 169 -21.60 21.58 0.89
CA ARG A 169 -21.39 20.92 -0.41
C ARG A 169 -22.70 20.36 -0.96
N ILE A 170 -23.48 19.69 -0.10
CA ILE A 170 -24.82 19.18 -0.44
C ILE A 170 -25.78 20.32 -0.82
N ALA A 171 -25.77 21.43 -0.08
CA ALA A 171 -26.63 22.57 -0.35
C ALA A 171 -26.25 23.28 -1.65
N MET A 172 -24.95 23.45 -1.93
CA MET A 172 -24.46 23.99 -3.20
C MET A 172 -25.00 23.18 -4.38
N TYR A 173 -24.96 21.86 -4.24
CA TYR A 173 -25.50 20.93 -5.22
C TYR A 173 -26.99 21.13 -5.46
N LEU A 174 -27.80 21.02 -4.39
CA LEU A 174 -29.26 21.13 -4.47
C LEU A 174 -29.74 22.48 -4.99
N GLN A 175 -29.03 23.56 -4.66
CA GLN A 175 -29.39 24.92 -5.05
C GLN A 175 -28.76 25.36 -6.38
N GLY A 176 -27.86 24.57 -6.96
CA GLY A 176 -27.19 24.87 -8.22
C GLY A 176 -26.29 26.10 -8.15
N VAL A 177 -25.68 26.38 -6.98
CA VAL A 177 -24.77 27.51 -6.78
C VAL A 177 -23.31 27.06 -6.80
N ARG A 178 -22.42 27.95 -7.24
CA ARG A 178 -20.99 27.63 -7.46
C ARG A 178 -20.09 27.94 -6.28
N GLU A 179 -20.59 28.68 -5.30
CA GLU A 179 -19.82 29.14 -4.14
C GLU A 179 -20.65 28.97 -2.88
N VAL A 180 -20.02 28.56 -1.78
CA VAL A 180 -20.67 28.40 -0.48
C VAL A 180 -21.37 29.67 -0.03
N TRP A 181 -20.77 30.83 -0.28
CA TRP A 181 -21.29 32.14 0.11
C TRP A 181 -22.64 32.47 -0.54
N GLN A 182 -22.95 31.85 -1.68
CA GLN A 182 -24.19 32.05 -2.44
C GLN A 182 -25.33 31.12 -2.01
N ILE A 183 -25.07 30.14 -1.14
CA ILE A 183 -26.11 29.25 -0.61
C ILE A 183 -27.21 30.08 0.04
N SER A 184 -28.45 29.84 -0.35
CA SER A 184 -29.62 30.41 0.29
C SER A 184 -29.89 29.74 1.63
N TRP A 185 -29.83 30.53 2.71
CA TRP A 185 -30.01 30.06 4.07
C TRP A 185 -31.46 29.78 4.41
N ASP A 186 -32.33 30.78 4.18
CA ASP A 186 -33.77 30.79 4.50
C ASP A 186 -34.63 31.24 3.31
N GLY A 187 -34.02 31.36 2.14
CA GLY A 187 -34.68 31.87 0.95
C GLY A 187 -34.70 33.40 0.81
N ARG A 188 -34.14 34.14 1.78
CA ARG A 188 -34.00 35.61 1.79
C ARG A 188 -32.56 36.05 1.98
N ARG A 189 -31.84 35.38 2.88
CA ARG A 189 -30.43 35.62 3.22
C ARG A 189 -29.57 34.52 2.59
N THR A 190 -28.35 34.87 2.26
CA THR A 190 -27.32 33.94 1.82
C THR A 190 -26.43 33.51 2.98
N TYR A 191 -25.66 32.43 2.81
CA TYR A 191 -24.64 32.00 3.75
C TYR A 191 -23.57 33.08 3.92
N GLY A 192 -23.23 33.80 2.85
CA GLY A 192 -22.33 34.95 2.88
C GLY A 192 -22.82 36.09 3.77
N ASP A 193 -24.12 36.38 3.76
CA ASP A 193 -24.73 37.40 4.66
C ASP A 193 -24.56 37.04 6.15
N VAL A 194 -24.39 35.75 6.47
CA VAL A 194 -24.29 35.24 7.84
C VAL A 194 -22.83 35.06 8.28
N TYR A 195 -21.97 34.48 7.43
CA TYR A 195 -20.65 33.99 7.84
C TYR A 195 -19.44 34.59 7.12
N LEU A 196 -19.59 35.30 5.99
CA LEU A 196 -18.43 35.77 5.22
C LEU A 196 -17.49 36.66 6.03
N GLN A 197 -18.05 37.62 6.78
CA GLN A 197 -17.26 38.50 7.63
C GLN A 197 -16.56 37.73 8.77
N GLN A 198 -17.23 36.71 9.33
CA GLN A 198 -16.66 35.87 10.39
C GLN A 198 -15.50 35.03 9.87
N GLU A 199 -15.60 34.51 8.64
CA GLU A 199 -14.51 33.79 7.97
C GLU A 199 -13.27 34.67 7.83
N ILE A 200 -13.43 35.91 7.34
CA ILE A 200 -12.34 36.87 7.17
C ILE A 200 -11.66 37.15 8.51
N GLU A 201 -12.44 37.48 9.54
CA GLU A 201 -11.93 37.78 10.86
C GLU A 201 -11.20 36.59 11.50
N HIS A 202 -11.74 35.38 11.35
CA HIS A 202 -11.09 34.19 11.85
C HIS A 202 -9.80 33.87 11.09
N CYS A 203 -9.74 34.04 9.77
CA CYS A 203 -8.51 33.84 9.00
C CYS A 203 -7.42 34.81 9.45
N THR A 204 -7.73 36.11 9.54
CA THR A 204 -6.80 37.11 10.07
C THR A 204 -6.33 36.75 11.47
N TYR A 205 -7.23 36.29 12.35
CA TYR A 205 -6.82 35.86 13.68
C TYR A 205 -5.90 34.63 13.65
N ASN A 206 -6.34 33.57 12.97
CA ASN A 206 -5.68 32.26 12.95
C ASN A 206 -4.29 32.31 12.30
N PHE A 207 -4.11 33.11 11.25
CA PHE A 207 -2.86 33.15 10.49
C PHE A 207 -1.93 34.29 10.89
N GLU A 208 -2.45 35.42 11.38
CA GLU A 208 -1.66 36.64 11.55
C GLU A 208 -1.59 37.11 13.01
N VAL A 209 -2.73 37.17 13.70
CA VAL A 209 -2.84 37.89 14.98
C VAL A 209 -2.63 36.99 16.21
N ALA A 210 -2.99 35.71 16.14
CA ALA A 210 -2.94 34.83 17.31
C ALA A 210 -1.50 34.74 17.87
N ASP A 211 -1.39 34.96 19.18
CA ASP A 211 -0.12 35.03 19.90
C ASP A 211 0.33 33.62 20.30
N VAL A 212 1.45 33.20 19.72
CA VAL A 212 1.99 31.84 19.85
C VAL A 212 2.33 31.50 21.30
N GLU A 213 2.96 32.42 22.04
CA GLU A 213 3.38 32.17 23.42
C GLU A 213 2.19 32.03 24.36
N ARG A 214 1.17 32.89 24.20
CA ARG A 214 -0.09 32.76 24.96
C ARG A 214 -0.81 31.47 24.62
N LEU A 215 -0.88 31.07 23.34
CA LEU A 215 -1.49 29.80 22.95
C LEU A 215 -0.77 28.60 23.57
N LYS A 216 0.58 28.61 23.60
CA LYS A 216 1.37 27.57 24.29
C LYS A 216 1.07 27.51 25.80
N GLN A 217 0.95 28.67 26.45
CA GLN A 217 0.57 28.75 27.87
C GLN A 217 -0.85 28.20 28.10
N MET A 218 -1.82 28.61 27.28
CA MET A 218 -3.20 28.13 27.38
C MET A 218 -3.29 26.62 27.17
N TYR A 219 -2.56 26.07 26.20
CA TYR A 219 -2.50 24.62 25.99
C TYR A 219 -2.07 23.89 27.26
N ASN A 220 -0.96 24.32 27.88
CA ASN A 220 -0.43 23.68 29.08
C ASN A 220 -1.38 23.81 30.28
N LEU A 221 -2.09 24.94 30.40
CA LEU A 221 -3.12 25.13 31.43
C LEU A 221 -4.32 24.20 31.20
N TYR A 222 -4.79 24.07 29.96
CA TYR A 222 -5.89 23.17 29.63
C TYR A 222 -5.52 21.70 29.87
N GLU A 223 -4.29 21.30 29.52
CA GLU A 223 -3.81 19.95 29.82
C GLU A 223 -3.80 19.69 31.33
N ALA A 224 -3.31 20.64 32.14
CA ALA A 224 -3.30 20.51 33.59
C ALA A 224 -4.71 20.37 34.18
N GLU A 225 -5.69 21.11 33.66
CA GLU A 225 -7.09 20.99 34.08
C GLU A 225 -7.72 19.66 33.62
N ALA A 226 -7.38 19.15 32.42
CA ALA A 226 -7.80 17.82 31.99
C ALA A 226 -7.29 16.73 32.96
N GLN A 227 -6.01 16.81 33.36
CA GLN A 227 -5.41 15.90 34.34
C GLN A 227 -6.06 16.04 35.73
N SER A 228 -6.35 17.27 36.16
CA SER A 228 -7.07 17.54 37.40
C SER A 228 -8.45 16.88 37.41
N ALA A 229 -9.23 17.05 36.34
CA ALA A 229 -10.54 16.41 36.19
C ALA A 229 -10.45 14.88 36.16
N LEU A 230 -9.47 14.31 35.46
CA LEU A 230 -9.20 12.87 35.44
C LEU A 230 -8.89 12.33 36.85
N SER A 231 -8.06 13.04 37.63
CA SER A 231 -7.71 12.64 39.00
C SER A 231 -8.91 12.63 39.96
N HIS A 232 -9.95 13.39 39.64
CA HIS A 232 -11.22 13.42 40.37
C HIS A 232 -12.30 12.52 39.74
N HIS A 233 -11.92 11.71 38.75
CA HIS A 233 -12.82 10.82 38.02
C HIS A 233 -14.00 11.53 37.31
N LEU A 234 -13.76 12.75 36.81
CA LEU A 234 -14.75 13.57 36.10
C LEU A 234 -14.54 13.50 34.59
N VAL A 235 -15.22 12.57 33.92
CA VAL A 235 -15.03 12.27 32.48
C VAL A 235 -15.33 13.47 31.57
N VAL A 236 -16.56 14.00 31.62
CA VAL A 236 -16.99 15.04 30.68
C VAL A 236 -16.16 16.33 30.83
N PRO A 237 -15.90 16.84 32.05
CA PRO A 237 -14.99 17.98 32.22
C PRO A 237 -13.57 17.71 31.69
N ALA A 238 -13.03 16.50 31.91
CA ALA A 238 -11.72 16.15 31.35
C ALA A 238 -11.73 16.18 29.82
N HIS A 239 -12.78 15.63 29.19
CA HIS A 239 -12.97 15.66 27.74
C HIS A 239 -13.04 17.08 27.19
N ASP A 240 -13.78 17.99 27.84
CA ASP A 240 -13.87 19.40 27.41
C ASP A 240 -12.50 20.07 27.33
N TYR A 241 -11.63 19.81 28.30
CA TYR A 241 -10.26 20.34 28.28
C TYR A 241 -9.39 19.67 27.21
N VAL A 242 -9.61 18.40 26.87
CA VAL A 242 -8.97 17.76 25.70
C VAL A 242 -9.39 18.47 24.41
N LEU A 243 -10.66 18.80 24.24
CA LEU A 243 -11.14 19.56 23.07
C LEU A 243 -10.49 20.93 22.97
N ARG A 244 -10.33 21.64 24.10
CA ARG A 244 -9.64 22.93 24.16
C ARG A 244 -8.15 22.81 23.84
N CYS A 245 -7.47 21.77 24.30
CA CYS A 245 -6.11 21.45 23.88
C CYS A 245 -6.05 21.27 22.36
N SER A 246 -6.96 20.48 21.78
CA SER A 246 -7.02 20.23 20.33
C SER A 246 -7.21 21.51 19.53
N GLN A 247 -8.18 22.35 19.90
CA GLN A 247 -8.42 23.62 19.21
C GLN A 247 -7.23 24.57 19.34
N THR A 248 -6.58 24.61 20.51
CA THR A 248 -5.41 25.45 20.73
C THR A 248 -4.22 24.98 19.89
N PHE A 249 -4.05 23.66 19.78
CA PHE A 249 -3.06 23.06 18.88
C PHE A 249 -3.34 23.43 17.41
N ASN A 250 -4.57 23.32 16.93
CA ASN A 250 -4.92 23.68 15.55
C ASN A 250 -4.59 25.15 15.24
N LEU A 251 -4.79 26.06 16.20
CA LEU A 251 -4.39 27.46 16.06
C LEU A 251 -2.87 27.64 16.01
N LEU A 252 -2.13 26.94 16.86
CA LEU A 252 -0.65 26.95 16.82
C LEU A 252 -0.12 26.43 15.49
N ASP A 253 -0.74 25.38 14.95
CA ASP A 253 -0.38 24.78 13.68
C ASP A 253 -0.68 25.72 12.50
N ALA A 254 -1.88 26.31 12.47
CA ALA A 254 -2.26 27.33 11.49
C ALA A 254 -1.36 28.58 11.55
N ARG A 255 -0.83 28.93 12.72
CA ARG A 255 0.18 30.01 12.86
C ARG A 255 1.55 29.64 12.31
N GLY A 256 1.77 28.39 11.89
CA GLY A 256 3.07 27.89 11.45
C GLY A 256 4.10 27.79 12.58
N ALA A 257 3.63 27.72 13.83
CA ALA A 257 4.48 27.78 15.02
C ALA A 257 4.91 26.40 15.55
N ILE A 258 4.42 25.32 14.95
CA ILE A 258 4.67 23.94 15.38
C ILE A 258 5.54 23.23 14.33
N GLY A 259 6.73 22.78 14.76
CA GLY A 259 7.59 21.91 13.95
C GLY A 259 7.08 20.46 13.92
N VAL A 260 7.61 19.63 13.01
CA VAL A 260 7.18 18.22 12.84
C VAL A 260 7.35 17.38 14.11
N THR A 261 8.46 17.54 14.83
CA THR A 261 8.71 16.84 16.12
C THR A 261 7.79 17.34 17.24
N GLU A 262 7.60 18.65 17.32
CA GLU A 262 6.70 19.27 18.29
C GLU A 262 5.25 18.83 18.05
N ARG A 263 4.82 18.71 16.78
CA ARG A 263 3.51 18.16 16.38
C ARG A 263 3.30 16.75 16.91
N ALA A 264 4.29 15.87 16.75
CA ALA A 264 4.23 14.50 17.26
C ALA A 264 4.09 14.46 18.80
N SER A 265 4.80 15.35 19.51
CA SER A 265 4.70 15.51 20.96
C SER A 265 3.30 15.95 21.41
N TYR A 266 2.74 16.99 20.77
CA TYR A 266 1.37 17.45 21.03
C TYR A 266 0.33 16.36 20.80
N PHE A 267 0.44 15.60 19.70
CA PHE A 267 -0.46 14.47 19.44
C PHE A 267 -0.29 13.34 20.45
N GLY A 268 0.93 13.04 20.89
CA GLY A 268 1.18 12.05 21.95
C GLY A 268 0.45 12.42 23.25
N ARG A 269 0.62 13.67 23.70
CA ARG A 269 -0.02 14.20 24.92
C ARG A 269 -1.56 14.17 24.84
N MET A 270 -2.14 14.64 23.73
CA MET A 270 -3.61 14.61 23.54
C MET A 270 -4.14 13.17 23.47
N ARG A 271 -3.43 12.27 22.79
CA ARG A 271 -3.79 10.85 22.71
C ARG A 271 -3.79 10.19 24.08
N ASP A 272 -2.79 10.49 24.92
CA ASP A 272 -2.71 9.97 26.28
C ASP A 272 -3.86 10.46 27.15
N LEU A 273 -4.26 11.74 27.02
CA LEU A 273 -5.44 12.26 27.70
C LEU A 273 -6.74 11.62 27.19
N ALA A 274 -6.94 11.55 25.87
CA ALA A 274 -8.12 10.96 25.26
C ALA A 274 -8.29 9.48 25.64
N ARG A 275 -7.18 8.72 25.69
CA ARG A 275 -7.18 7.34 26.19
C ARG A 275 -7.64 7.27 27.64
N GLN A 276 -7.08 8.10 28.52
CA GLN A 276 -7.48 8.12 29.94
C GLN A 276 -8.94 8.50 30.14
N VAL A 277 -9.45 9.47 29.37
CA VAL A 277 -10.88 9.84 29.37
C VAL A 277 -11.73 8.64 28.94
N SER A 278 -11.33 7.94 27.88
CA SER A 278 -12.04 6.77 27.35
C SER A 278 -12.06 5.60 28.33
N ASP A 279 -10.91 5.27 28.93
CA ASP A 279 -10.78 4.25 29.97
C ASP A 279 -11.68 4.56 31.17
N LEU A 280 -11.66 5.82 31.63
CA LEU A 280 -12.47 6.27 32.76
C LEU A 280 -13.97 6.25 32.43
N PHE A 281 -14.36 6.63 31.21
CA PHE A 281 -15.75 6.53 30.75
C PHE A 281 -16.23 5.09 30.74
N ALA A 282 -15.45 4.17 30.14
CA ALA A 282 -15.80 2.75 30.11
C ALA A 282 -15.97 2.17 31.52
N GLN A 283 -15.06 2.50 32.45
CA GLN A 283 -15.17 2.12 33.86
C GLN A 283 -16.39 2.75 34.55
N GLN A 284 -16.73 3.99 34.23
CA GLN A 284 -17.93 4.64 34.76
C GLN A 284 -19.20 3.93 34.28
N ARG A 285 -19.31 3.61 32.99
CA ARG A 285 -20.46 2.87 32.44
C ARG A 285 -20.58 1.47 33.03
N MET A 286 -19.46 0.77 33.19
CA MET A 286 -19.42 -0.53 33.86
C MET A 286 -19.90 -0.45 35.32
N ARG A 287 -19.45 0.55 36.09
CA ARG A 287 -19.92 0.77 37.49
C ARG A 287 -21.40 1.12 37.58
N MET A 288 -21.97 1.68 36.52
CA MET A 288 -23.40 1.95 36.40
C MET A 288 -24.17 0.74 35.87
N GLU A 289 -23.52 -0.41 35.69
CA GLU A 289 -24.10 -1.65 35.18
C GLU A 289 -24.74 -1.47 33.78
N TYR A 290 -24.13 -0.62 32.94
CA TYR A 290 -24.57 -0.35 31.55
C TYR A 290 -26.08 -0.07 31.42
N PRO A 291 -26.58 1.06 31.93
CA PRO A 291 -28.02 1.32 32.06
C PRO A 291 -28.80 1.43 30.73
N PHE A 292 -28.13 1.46 29.58
CA PHE A 292 -28.75 1.44 28.25
C PHE A 292 -28.65 0.07 27.55
N LEU A 293 -28.07 -0.94 28.20
CA LEU A 293 -28.31 -2.32 27.82
C LEU A 293 -29.68 -2.72 28.38
N ASP A 294 -30.63 -3.05 27.51
CA ASP A 294 -31.89 -3.63 27.98
C ASP A 294 -31.63 -5.07 28.50
N ASP A 295 -32.33 -5.50 29.56
CA ASP A 295 -32.26 -6.89 30.07
C ASP A 295 -32.63 -7.91 28.97
N SER A 296 -33.45 -7.51 27.99
CA SER A 296 -33.81 -8.31 26.82
C SER A 296 -32.73 -8.37 25.74
N ASP A 297 -31.75 -7.46 25.74
CA ASP A 297 -30.59 -7.49 24.84
C ASP A 297 -29.45 -8.36 25.41
N SER A 298 -29.54 -8.73 26.70
CA SER A 298 -28.65 -9.71 27.34
C SER A 298 -28.98 -11.17 26.96
N GLU A 299 -30.20 -11.43 26.52
CA GLU A 299 -30.52 -12.65 25.78
C GLU A 299 -30.08 -12.42 24.33
N SER A 300 -28.92 -12.99 23.98
CA SER A 300 -28.39 -13.21 22.62
C SER A 300 -29.00 -12.37 21.48
N PRO A 301 -28.19 -11.63 20.70
CA PRO A 301 -28.70 -10.76 19.63
C PRO A 301 -29.79 -11.48 18.84
N ALA A 302 -30.92 -10.78 18.61
CA ALA A 302 -32.13 -11.31 17.99
C ALA A 302 -31.78 -12.46 17.03
N PRO A 303 -32.36 -13.67 17.21
CA PRO A 303 -31.90 -14.86 16.53
C PRO A 303 -31.72 -14.52 15.06
N SER A 304 -30.49 -14.71 14.56
CA SER A 304 -30.14 -14.61 13.15
C SER A 304 -31.33 -15.17 12.37
N PRO A 305 -31.88 -14.44 11.38
CA PRO A 305 -33.10 -14.87 10.70
C PRO A 305 -32.94 -16.36 10.41
N GLN A 306 -33.83 -17.18 10.99
CA GLN A 306 -33.71 -18.63 10.89
C GLN A 306 -33.42 -18.93 9.42
N PRO A 307 -32.35 -19.68 9.11
CA PRO A 307 -31.99 -19.94 7.72
C PRO A 307 -33.29 -20.34 7.01
N PRO A 308 -33.69 -19.66 5.92
CA PRO A 308 -34.87 -20.08 5.18
C PRO A 308 -34.67 -21.57 4.95
N ALA A 309 -35.57 -22.40 5.50
CA ALA A 309 -35.27 -23.80 5.80
C ALA A 309 -34.38 -24.37 4.70
N LEU A 310 -33.10 -24.58 5.01
CA LEU A 310 -32.08 -25.02 4.03
C LEU A 310 -32.37 -26.48 3.57
N THR A 311 -33.61 -26.93 3.69
CA THR A 311 -34.22 -28.02 2.96
C THR A 311 -34.45 -27.60 1.52
N ALA A 312 -33.37 -27.34 0.78
CA ALA A 312 -33.43 -27.53 -0.66
C ALA A 312 -33.74 -29.02 -0.89
N HIS A 313 -34.75 -29.33 -1.70
CA HIS A 313 -34.94 -30.70 -2.19
C HIS A 313 -33.74 -31.05 -3.08
N ILE A 314 -32.70 -31.64 -2.49
CA ILE A 314 -31.51 -32.08 -3.22
C ILE A 314 -31.95 -33.19 -4.19
N ARG A 315 -31.90 -32.90 -5.49
CA ARG A 315 -32.21 -33.89 -6.52
C ARG A 315 -30.96 -34.69 -6.84
N LEU A 316 -30.78 -35.87 -6.24
CA LEU A 316 -29.69 -36.80 -6.59
C LEU A 316 -30.14 -37.81 -7.66
N PRO A 317 -29.24 -38.24 -8.58
CA PRO A 317 -27.86 -37.77 -8.78
C PRO A 317 -27.82 -36.45 -9.57
N ILE A 318 -26.79 -35.64 -9.33
CA ILE A 318 -26.62 -34.37 -10.05
C ILE A 318 -25.60 -34.61 -11.17
N PRO A 319 -25.96 -34.35 -12.44
CA PRO A 319 -25.00 -34.44 -13.53
C PRO A 319 -23.93 -33.36 -13.40
N ASP A 320 -22.83 -33.51 -14.14
CA ASP A 320 -21.82 -32.46 -14.26
C ASP A 320 -22.49 -31.15 -14.67
N SER A 321 -22.31 -30.12 -13.85
CA SER A 321 -23.07 -28.86 -13.92
C SER A 321 -22.19 -27.68 -13.56
N ASP A 322 -22.57 -26.48 -13.98
CA ASP A 322 -21.82 -25.28 -13.64
C ASP A 322 -22.03 -24.92 -12.16
N LEU A 323 -20.94 -24.59 -11.45
CA LEU A 323 -20.97 -24.04 -10.10
C LEU A 323 -20.75 -22.53 -10.18
N LEU A 324 -21.63 -21.77 -9.54
CA LEU A 324 -21.52 -20.35 -9.34
C LEU A 324 -21.40 -20.05 -7.85
N LEU A 325 -20.43 -19.21 -7.47
CA LEU A 325 -20.38 -18.51 -6.19
C LEU A 325 -20.24 -17.01 -6.47
N GLU A 326 -21.18 -16.21 -5.95
CA GLU A 326 -21.06 -14.76 -5.82
C GLU A 326 -20.93 -14.41 -4.34
N ILE A 327 -19.84 -13.73 -3.96
CA ILE A 327 -19.61 -13.15 -2.65
C ILE A 327 -19.97 -11.67 -2.76
N GLY A 328 -21.14 -11.30 -2.28
CA GLY A 328 -21.66 -9.93 -2.34
C GLY A 328 -21.31 -9.12 -1.10
N CYS A 329 -20.77 -7.91 -1.31
CA CYS A 329 -20.29 -7.04 -0.25
C CYS A 329 -20.59 -5.57 -0.51
N GLU A 330 -20.30 -4.73 0.49
CA GLU A 330 -20.13 -3.29 0.28
C GLU A 330 -18.85 -3.02 -0.55
N GLU A 331 -18.72 -1.81 -1.10
CA GLU A 331 -17.70 -1.44 -2.09
C GLU A 331 -16.27 -1.70 -1.62
N LEU A 332 -15.63 -2.71 -2.22
CA LEU A 332 -14.23 -3.05 -2.04
C LEU A 332 -13.31 -1.96 -2.60
N PRO A 333 -12.15 -1.77 -1.97
CA PRO A 333 -11.00 -1.12 -2.57
C PRO A 333 -10.61 -1.74 -3.92
N VAL A 334 -10.08 -0.92 -4.83
CA VAL A 334 -9.58 -1.35 -6.15
C VAL A 334 -8.58 -2.50 -6.01
N ASP A 335 -7.59 -2.36 -5.13
CA ASP A 335 -6.55 -3.37 -4.92
C ASP A 335 -7.12 -4.66 -4.32
N ASP A 336 -8.14 -4.56 -3.46
CA ASP A 336 -8.81 -5.71 -2.86
C ASP A 336 -9.70 -6.45 -3.87
N VAL A 337 -10.27 -5.76 -4.87
CA VAL A 337 -10.97 -6.41 -6.00
C VAL A 337 -9.97 -7.28 -6.76
N VAL A 338 -8.84 -6.71 -7.19
CA VAL A 338 -7.81 -7.43 -7.98
C VAL A 338 -7.23 -8.61 -7.19
N SER A 339 -6.82 -8.36 -5.95
CA SER A 339 -6.29 -9.37 -5.04
C SER A 339 -7.31 -10.46 -4.72
N GLY A 340 -8.56 -10.08 -4.48
CA GLY A 340 -9.67 -11.00 -4.21
C GLY A 340 -9.96 -11.93 -5.38
N ILE A 341 -9.94 -11.42 -6.62
CA ILE A 341 -10.13 -12.22 -7.84
C ILE A 341 -9.00 -13.26 -7.98
N ASP A 342 -7.74 -12.84 -7.86
CA ASP A 342 -6.58 -13.74 -7.98
C ASP A 342 -6.58 -14.84 -6.92
N GLN A 343 -6.83 -14.46 -5.66
CA GLN A 343 -6.92 -15.40 -4.54
C GLN A 343 -8.09 -16.39 -4.73
N LEU A 344 -9.27 -15.90 -5.11
CA LEU A 344 -10.46 -16.73 -5.29
C LEU A 344 -10.22 -17.82 -6.33
N GLY A 345 -9.61 -17.48 -7.47
CA GLY A 345 -9.26 -18.44 -8.52
C GLY A 345 -8.27 -19.51 -8.05
N LYS A 346 -7.15 -19.09 -7.45
CA LYS A 346 -6.10 -20.01 -6.95
C LYS A 346 -6.60 -20.93 -5.84
N LEU A 347 -7.31 -20.38 -4.85
CA LEU A 347 -7.84 -21.14 -3.72
C LEU A 347 -8.95 -22.09 -4.16
N ALA A 348 -9.85 -21.67 -5.04
CA ALA A 348 -10.90 -22.54 -5.56
C ALA A 348 -10.33 -23.74 -6.31
N ALA A 349 -9.35 -23.51 -7.20
CA ALA A 349 -8.68 -24.59 -7.93
C ALA A 349 -8.01 -25.60 -6.96
N ALA A 350 -7.30 -25.10 -5.94
CA ALA A 350 -6.66 -25.95 -4.93
C ALA A 350 -7.68 -26.75 -4.10
N LEU A 351 -8.76 -26.11 -3.65
CA LEU A 351 -9.79 -26.76 -2.82
C LEU A 351 -10.62 -27.78 -3.62
N LEU A 352 -10.93 -27.51 -4.88
CA LEU A 352 -11.62 -28.47 -5.76
C LEU A 352 -10.74 -29.69 -6.07
N ALA A 353 -9.43 -29.47 -6.26
CA ALA A 353 -8.47 -30.56 -6.41
C ALA A 353 -8.35 -31.41 -5.14
N GLU A 354 -8.25 -30.77 -3.95
CA GLU A 354 -8.29 -31.44 -2.64
C GLU A 354 -9.59 -32.25 -2.45
N ALA A 355 -10.71 -31.66 -2.87
CA ALA A 355 -12.02 -32.31 -2.88
C ALA A 355 -12.18 -33.34 -4.00
N ARG A 356 -11.20 -33.51 -4.90
CA ARG A 356 -11.21 -34.46 -6.02
C ARG A 356 -12.45 -34.32 -6.92
N LEU A 357 -12.86 -33.07 -7.15
CA LEU A 357 -13.92 -32.70 -8.07
C LEU A 357 -13.30 -32.14 -9.35
N GLY A 358 -13.45 -32.87 -10.46
CA GLY A 358 -12.99 -32.42 -11.77
C GLY A 358 -13.90 -31.32 -12.35
N TYR A 359 -13.35 -30.49 -13.22
CA TYR A 359 -14.09 -29.45 -13.96
C TYR A 359 -13.40 -29.17 -15.30
N THR A 360 -14.09 -28.51 -16.23
CA THR A 360 -13.49 -28.17 -17.54
C THR A 360 -12.85 -26.81 -17.61
N ASP A 361 -13.40 -25.84 -16.89
CA ASP A 361 -12.86 -24.47 -16.82
C ASP A 361 -13.22 -23.81 -15.48
N LEU A 362 -12.41 -22.85 -15.05
CA LEU A 362 -12.61 -22.09 -13.81
C LEU A 362 -12.26 -20.63 -14.06
N GLN A 363 -13.27 -19.77 -13.90
CA GLN A 363 -13.13 -18.33 -14.05
C GLN A 363 -13.41 -17.65 -12.71
N ALA A 364 -12.46 -16.85 -12.24
CA ALA A 364 -12.67 -15.87 -11.17
C ALA A 364 -12.71 -14.46 -11.78
N THR A 365 -13.68 -13.65 -11.37
CA THR A 365 -13.83 -12.24 -11.77
C THR A 365 -14.56 -11.47 -10.69
N GLY A 366 -14.75 -10.17 -10.83
CA GLY A 366 -15.44 -9.38 -9.82
C GLY A 366 -15.71 -7.95 -10.22
N THR A 367 -16.44 -7.25 -9.35
CA THR A 367 -16.72 -5.81 -9.38
C THR A 367 -16.43 -5.26 -7.98
N PRO A 368 -16.47 -3.93 -7.74
CA PRO A 368 -16.34 -3.38 -6.39
C PRO A 368 -17.28 -4.03 -5.36
N ARG A 369 -18.44 -4.55 -5.77
CA ARG A 369 -19.47 -5.05 -4.83
C ARG A 369 -19.61 -6.57 -4.83
N ARG A 370 -18.82 -7.28 -5.63
CA ARG A 370 -18.92 -8.74 -5.72
C ARG A 370 -17.64 -9.39 -6.22
N LEU A 371 -17.27 -10.51 -5.59
CA LEU A 371 -16.30 -11.45 -6.14
C LEU A 371 -17.06 -12.69 -6.66
N VAL A 372 -16.71 -13.17 -7.84
CA VAL A 372 -17.44 -14.22 -8.54
C VAL A 372 -16.50 -15.34 -8.95
N LEU A 373 -16.91 -16.56 -8.64
CA LEU A 373 -16.32 -17.79 -9.15
C LEU A 373 -17.37 -18.52 -10.00
N HIS A 374 -17.01 -18.83 -11.24
CA HIS A 374 -17.79 -19.65 -12.14
C HIS A 374 -16.95 -20.85 -12.60
N VAL A 375 -17.39 -22.06 -12.28
CA VAL A 375 -16.71 -23.31 -12.61
C VAL A 375 -17.58 -24.09 -13.58
N GLN A 376 -17.07 -24.31 -14.79
CA GLN A 376 -17.83 -25.00 -15.84
C GLN A 376 -17.73 -26.51 -15.70
N LYS A 377 -18.88 -27.18 -15.84
CA LYS A 377 -19.00 -28.66 -15.80
C LYS A 377 -18.27 -29.27 -14.61
N LEU A 378 -18.52 -28.74 -13.41
CA LEU A 378 -18.04 -29.35 -12.18
C LEU A 378 -18.65 -30.75 -12.06
N ALA A 379 -17.80 -31.73 -11.77
CA ALA A 379 -18.20 -33.11 -11.59
C ALA A 379 -19.29 -33.23 -10.52
N GLY A 380 -20.39 -33.91 -10.84
CA GLY A 380 -21.49 -34.10 -9.90
C GLY A 380 -21.14 -35.00 -8.71
N MET A 381 -20.06 -35.75 -8.83
CA MET A 381 -19.54 -36.68 -7.83
C MET A 381 -18.03 -36.53 -7.69
N GLN A 382 -17.54 -36.62 -6.46
CA GLN A 382 -16.14 -36.80 -6.17
C GLN A 382 -15.62 -38.11 -6.79
N THR A 383 -14.38 -38.14 -7.26
CA THR A 383 -13.77 -39.40 -7.71
C THR A 383 -13.53 -40.35 -6.52
N ASP A 384 -13.56 -41.65 -6.75
CA ASP A 384 -13.22 -42.63 -5.71
C ASP A 384 -11.73 -42.52 -5.33
N ASP A 385 -11.40 -42.77 -4.06
CA ASP A 385 -10.01 -42.86 -3.59
C ASP A 385 -9.61 -44.29 -3.27
N GLU A 386 -8.31 -44.56 -3.33
CA GLU A 386 -7.71 -45.76 -2.75
C GLU A 386 -6.60 -45.36 -1.77
N LEU A 387 -6.90 -45.44 -0.47
CA LEU A 387 -5.89 -45.26 0.56
C LEU A 387 -5.14 -46.59 0.78
N ILE A 388 -3.86 -46.59 0.42
CA ILE A 388 -2.99 -47.77 0.53
C ILE A 388 -2.15 -47.66 1.80
N PHE A 389 -2.39 -48.54 2.77
CA PHE A 389 -1.61 -48.62 4.01
C PHE A 389 -0.69 -49.83 3.98
N ARG A 390 0.61 -49.61 4.20
CA ARG A 390 1.58 -50.69 4.34
C ARG A 390 1.49 -51.33 5.72
N GLY A 391 1.40 -52.65 5.73
CA GLY A 391 1.35 -53.51 6.90
C GLY A 391 2.63 -54.33 7.09
N PRO A 392 2.58 -55.37 7.95
CA PRO A 392 3.74 -56.21 8.24
C PRO A 392 4.22 -57.01 7.01
N PRO A 393 5.46 -57.54 7.03
CA PRO A 393 5.95 -58.46 6.00
C PRO A 393 5.01 -59.66 5.84
N ALA A 394 4.81 -60.14 4.62
CA ALA A 394 3.89 -61.24 4.30
C ALA A 394 4.22 -62.50 5.11
N SER A 395 5.51 -62.77 5.35
CA SER A 395 6.01 -63.88 6.18
C SER A 395 5.62 -63.81 7.66
N ARG A 396 5.21 -62.64 8.16
CA ARG A 396 4.68 -62.43 9.52
C ARG A 396 3.18 -62.20 9.55
N ALA A 397 2.57 -62.00 8.38
CA ALA A 397 1.15 -61.75 8.25
C ALA A 397 0.36 -63.05 8.06
N PHE A 398 0.92 -64.03 7.35
CA PHE A 398 0.33 -65.35 7.13
C PHE A 398 1.23 -66.46 7.67
N ASP A 399 0.64 -67.51 8.24
CA ASP A 399 1.37 -68.68 8.72
C ASP A 399 1.69 -69.69 7.59
N SER A 400 2.33 -70.81 7.94
CA SER A 400 2.73 -71.85 6.98
C SER A 400 1.56 -72.53 6.25
N ASP A 401 0.35 -72.44 6.80
CA ASP A 401 -0.88 -73.00 6.21
C ASP A 401 -1.69 -71.94 5.43
N GLY A 402 -1.14 -70.71 5.31
CA GLY A 402 -1.75 -69.59 4.61
C GLY A 402 -2.84 -68.85 5.39
N GLN A 403 -2.98 -69.11 6.70
CA GLN A 403 -3.98 -68.46 7.54
C GLN A 403 -3.46 -67.12 8.11
N PRO A 404 -4.33 -66.10 8.26
CA PRO A 404 -3.93 -64.80 8.77
C PRO A 404 -3.56 -64.89 10.26
N THR A 405 -2.35 -64.45 10.58
CA THR A 405 -1.84 -64.37 11.96
C THR A 405 -2.53 -63.25 12.76
N PRO A 406 -2.38 -63.21 14.10
CA PRO A 406 -2.89 -62.09 14.90
C PRO A 406 -2.38 -60.71 14.44
N ALA A 407 -1.19 -60.63 13.85
CA ALA A 407 -0.63 -59.39 13.31
C ALA A 407 -1.40 -58.91 12.07
N ALA A 408 -1.75 -59.81 11.15
CA ALA A 408 -2.60 -59.48 9.99
C ALA A 408 -4.03 -59.12 10.42
N ILE A 409 -4.59 -59.86 11.38
CA ILE A 409 -5.94 -59.61 11.90
C ILE A 409 -6.04 -58.24 12.59
N GLY A 410 -5.06 -57.91 13.43
CA GLY A 410 -4.98 -56.62 14.10
C GLY A 410 -4.80 -55.46 13.10
N PHE A 411 -3.95 -55.65 12.09
CA PHE A 411 -3.72 -54.67 11.04
C PHE A 411 -5.00 -54.42 10.20
N ALA A 412 -5.64 -55.48 9.70
CA ALA A 412 -6.90 -55.35 8.94
C ALA A 412 -7.99 -54.64 9.74
N ARG A 413 -8.20 -55.05 11.00
CA ARG A 413 -9.20 -54.43 11.89
C ARG A 413 -8.91 -52.95 12.12
N SER A 414 -7.64 -52.56 12.29
CA SER A 414 -7.26 -51.15 12.47
C SER A 414 -7.59 -50.26 11.27
N LYS A 415 -7.81 -50.85 10.09
CA LYS A 415 -8.17 -50.18 8.84
C LYS A 415 -9.62 -50.46 8.41
N GLY A 416 -10.42 -51.09 9.27
CA GLY A 416 -11.83 -51.41 8.97
C GLY A 416 -12.04 -52.49 7.91
N LEU A 417 -11.01 -53.28 7.59
CA LEU A 417 -11.04 -54.34 6.58
C LEU A 417 -11.04 -55.73 7.23
N SER A 418 -11.44 -56.76 6.49
CA SER A 418 -11.22 -58.15 6.92
C SER A 418 -9.80 -58.61 6.53
N PRO A 419 -9.22 -59.61 7.22
CA PRO A 419 -7.91 -60.14 6.86
C PRO A 419 -7.84 -60.73 5.44
N ALA A 420 -8.99 -61.08 4.85
CA ALA A 420 -9.10 -61.60 3.50
C ALA A 420 -9.02 -60.48 2.42
N ASP A 421 -9.24 -59.23 2.80
CA ASP A 421 -9.19 -58.06 1.91
C ASP A 421 -7.78 -57.44 1.84
N LEU A 422 -6.80 -58.05 2.51
CA LEU A 422 -5.43 -57.60 2.51
C LEU A 422 -4.69 -58.11 1.27
N GLU A 423 -3.98 -57.22 0.59
CA GLU A 423 -3.21 -57.54 -0.61
C GLU A 423 -1.74 -57.76 -0.28
N VAL A 424 -1.10 -58.70 -0.97
CA VAL A 424 0.34 -58.95 -0.83
C VAL A 424 1.05 -58.36 -2.03
N ARG A 425 1.97 -57.40 -1.80
CA ARG A 425 2.73 -56.74 -2.87
C ARG A 425 4.23 -56.72 -2.53
N ASP A 426 5.07 -56.80 -3.56
CA ASP A 426 6.52 -56.62 -3.42
C ASP A 426 6.85 -55.12 -3.32
N ALA A 427 7.56 -54.72 -2.26
CA ALA A 427 7.98 -53.34 -2.01
C ALA A 427 9.28 -53.31 -1.19
N ASP A 428 10.23 -52.45 -1.57
CA ASP A 428 11.54 -52.27 -0.90
C ASP A 428 12.32 -53.57 -0.68
N GLY A 429 12.40 -54.43 -1.71
CA GLY A 429 13.20 -55.66 -1.65
C GLY A 429 12.63 -56.77 -0.76
N GLY A 430 11.34 -56.70 -0.39
CA GLY A 430 10.62 -57.77 0.29
C GLY A 430 9.12 -57.75 0.03
N THR A 431 8.42 -58.79 0.46
CA THR A 431 6.97 -58.93 0.26
C THR A 431 6.21 -58.47 1.50
N TYR A 432 5.30 -57.50 1.35
CA TYR A 432 4.53 -56.90 2.44
C TYR A 432 3.03 -57.03 2.20
N VAL A 433 2.27 -56.96 3.29
CA VAL A 433 0.82 -56.90 3.23
C VAL A 433 0.36 -55.44 3.20
N PHE A 434 -0.61 -55.12 2.36
CA PHE A 434 -1.19 -53.81 2.15
C PHE A 434 -2.69 -53.85 2.40
N ALA A 435 -3.20 -52.87 3.12
CA ALA A 435 -4.63 -52.62 3.24
C ALA A 435 -5.02 -51.55 2.22
N VAL A 436 -5.86 -51.90 1.25
CA VAL A 436 -6.41 -50.97 0.27
C VAL A 436 -7.81 -50.58 0.72
N GLN A 437 -7.97 -49.38 1.24
CA GLN A 437 -9.27 -48.85 1.64
C GLN A 437 -9.83 -48.02 0.49
N ARG A 438 -10.89 -48.52 -0.16
CA ARG A 438 -11.63 -47.76 -1.16
C ARG A 438 -12.55 -46.75 -0.48
N VAL A 439 -12.36 -45.48 -0.76
CA VAL A 439 -13.22 -44.39 -0.27
C VAL A 439 -14.13 -43.97 -1.43
N THR A 440 -15.40 -44.36 -1.35
CA THR A 440 -16.40 -43.96 -2.34
C THR A 440 -16.59 -42.45 -2.31
N GLY A 441 -16.56 -41.82 -3.48
CA GLY A 441 -16.79 -40.40 -3.63
C GLY A 441 -18.19 -39.98 -3.18
N LYS A 442 -18.31 -38.78 -2.62
CA LYS A 442 -19.60 -38.18 -2.24
C LYS A 442 -20.16 -37.30 -3.37
N PRO A 443 -21.48 -37.06 -3.40
CA PRO A 443 -22.07 -36.03 -4.25
C PRO A 443 -21.46 -34.65 -3.96
N ALA A 444 -21.22 -33.86 -5.01
CA ALA A 444 -20.63 -32.53 -4.87
C ALA A 444 -21.41 -31.64 -3.89
N GLN A 445 -22.74 -31.75 -3.85
CA GLN A 445 -23.63 -30.96 -3.01
C GLN A 445 -23.45 -31.20 -1.51
N GLU A 446 -22.91 -32.36 -1.11
CA GLU A 446 -22.58 -32.63 0.28
C GLU A 446 -21.24 -31.99 0.70
N ILE A 447 -20.36 -31.73 -0.28
CA ILE A 447 -19.01 -31.22 -0.05
C ILE A 447 -18.96 -29.68 -0.17
N LEU A 448 -19.71 -29.15 -1.14
CA LEU A 448 -19.63 -27.75 -1.52
C LEU A 448 -19.98 -26.76 -0.39
N PRO A 449 -20.99 -26.98 0.48
CA PRO A 449 -21.27 -26.05 1.58
C PRO A 449 -20.04 -25.75 2.46
N GLU A 450 -19.34 -26.79 2.92
CA GLU A 450 -18.14 -26.64 3.74
C GLU A 450 -16.97 -26.05 2.92
N LEU A 451 -16.84 -26.46 1.65
CA LEU A 451 -15.80 -25.96 0.75
C LEU A 451 -15.95 -24.47 0.48
N LEU A 452 -17.15 -23.97 0.21
CA LEU A 452 -17.41 -22.56 -0.09
C LEU A 452 -17.22 -21.66 1.14
N VAL A 453 -17.53 -22.17 2.35
CA VAL A 453 -17.19 -21.50 3.61
C VAL A 453 -15.66 -21.45 3.81
N LYS A 454 -14.96 -22.58 3.59
CA LYS A 454 -13.48 -22.64 3.65
C LYS A 454 -12.85 -21.69 2.63
N LEU A 455 -13.38 -21.62 1.42
CA LEU A 455 -12.92 -20.73 0.35
C LEU A 455 -13.06 -19.25 0.76
N THR A 456 -14.27 -18.85 1.15
CA THR A 456 -14.57 -17.46 1.55
C THR A 456 -13.74 -17.02 2.75
N SER A 457 -13.64 -17.88 3.77
CA SER A 457 -12.87 -17.60 4.98
C SER A 457 -11.35 -17.68 4.79
N SER A 458 -10.86 -18.14 3.64
CA SER A 458 -9.43 -18.20 3.32
C SER A 458 -8.91 -16.97 2.56
N LEU A 459 -9.79 -16.08 2.12
CA LEU A 459 -9.40 -14.80 1.51
C LEU A 459 -8.70 -13.91 2.54
N ARG A 460 -7.60 -13.25 2.15
CA ARG A 460 -6.77 -12.39 3.01
C ARG A 460 -6.57 -11.04 2.35
N PHE A 461 -6.77 -9.97 3.11
CA PHE A 461 -6.60 -8.59 2.66
C PHE A 461 -5.66 -7.85 3.60
N GLU A 462 -5.02 -6.78 3.12
CA GLU A 462 -4.06 -6.00 3.90
C GLU A 462 -4.73 -5.33 5.11
N LYS A 463 -5.89 -4.72 4.89
CA LYS A 463 -6.74 -4.14 5.93
C LYS A 463 -8.09 -4.85 5.95
N THR A 464 -8.57 -5.13 7.15
CA THR A 464 -9.87 -5.76 7.35
C THR A 464 -10.63 -5.04 8.46
N MET A 465 -11.93 -5.22 8.46
CA MET A 465 -12.85 -4.66 9.44
C MET A 465 -13.84 -5.70 9.92
N ARG A 466 -14.34 -5.47 11.14
CA ARG A 466 -15.52 -6.13 11.69
C ARG A 466 -16.71 -5.19 11.52
N TRP A 467 -17.90 -5.76 11.44
CA TRP A 467 -19.17 -5.01 11.39
C TRP A 467 -20.25 -5.68 12.24
N ALA A 468 -20.27 -7.02 12.25
CA ALA A 468 -21.13 -7.81 13.12
C ALA A 468 -20.39 -8.32 14.38
N SER A 469 -21.16 -8.85 15.32
CA SER A 469 -20.67 -9.41 16.58
C SER A 469 -20.15 -10.85 16.48
N ASP A 470 -20.16 -11.46 15.30
CA ASP A 470 -19.65 -12.83 15.07
C ASP A 470 -18.12 -12.91 14.98
N GLY A 471 -17.43 -11.78 15.07
CA GLY A 471 -15.97 -11.67 15.06
C GLY A 471 -15.34 -11.86 13.68
N VAL A 472 -16.13 -12.01 12.62
CA VAL A 472 -15.60 -12.14 11.26
C VAL A 472 -14.97 -10.81 10.82
N ALA A 473 -13.78 -10.90 10.23
CA ALA A 473 -13.08 -9.79 9.61
C ALA A 473 -12.96 -10.04 8.10
N PHE A 474 -13.26 -9.02 7.31
CA PHE A 474 -13.13 -9.03 5.85
C PHE A 474 -12.76 -7.63 5.36
N SER A 475 -12.41 -7.46 4.08
CA SER A 475 -12.09 -6.13 3.53
C SER A 475 -13.25 -5.16 3.75
N ARG A 476 -14.49 -5.56 3.41
CA ARG A 476 -15.74 -4.81 3.61
C ARG A 476 -16.90 -5.73 4.01
N PRO A 477 -17.98 -5.22 4.62
CA PRO A 477 -19.09 -6.05 5.08
C PRO A 477 -19.70 -6.93 3.98
N LEU A 478 -19.83 -8.22 4.28
CA LEU A 478 -20.50 -9.19 3.41
C LEU A 478 -22.02 -9.07 3.61
N ARG A 479 -22.78 -9.00 2.51
CA ARG A 479 -24.22 -8.68 2.52
C ARG A 479 -25.09 -9.75 1.86
N TRP A 480 -24.58 -10.49 0.88
CA TRP A 480 -25.31 -11.61 0.27
C TRP A 480 -24.37 -12.65 -0.32
N PHE A 481 -24.89 -13.86 -0.51
CA PHE A 481 -24.24 -14.91 -1.30
C PHE A 481 -25.20 -15.44 -2.35
N VAL A 482 -24.71 -15.61 -3.57
CA VAL A 482 -25.34 -16.51 -4.55
C VAL A 482 -24.48 -17.77 -4.62
N ALA A 483 -25.08 -18.94 -4.45
CA ALA A 483 -24.37 -20.19 -4.61
C ALA A 483 -25.25 -21.23 -5.31
N LEU A 484 -24.94 -21.56 -6.56
CA LEU A 484 -25.73 -22.44 -7.41
C LEU A 484 -24.86 -23.54 -8.02
N LEU A 485 -25.34 -24.78 -8.00
CA LEU A 485 -24.81 -25.87 -8.82
C LEU A 485 -25.89 -26.31 -9.81
N GLY A 486 -25.72 -25.94 -11.08
CA GLY A 486 -26.82 -25.94 -12.05
C GLY A 486 -27.93 -24.99 -11.60
N ASP A 487 -29.14 -25.50 -11.41
CA ASP A 487 -30.32 -24.77 -10.93
C ASP A 487 -30.55 -24.87 -9.40
N GLN A 488 -29.69 -25.60 -8.68
CA GLN A 488 -29.86 -25.90 -7.26
C GLN A 488 -28.99 -25.00 -6.38
N VAL A 489 -29.60 -24.47 -5.31
CA VAL A 489 -28.86 -23.69 -4.31
C VAL A 489 -27.93 -24.61 -3.52
N VAL A 490 -26.67 -24.19 -3.34
CA VAL A 490 -25.71 -24.81 -2.42
C VAL A 490 -25.86 -24.14 -1.05
N PRO A 491 -26.47 -24.79 -0.05
CA PRO A 491 -26.88 -24.13 1.19
C PRO A 491 -25.71 -23.93 2.17
N PHE A 492 -25.31 -22.70 2.44
CA PHE A 492 -24.40 -22.33 3.53
C PHE A 492 -24.69 -20.92 4.09
N SER A 493 -24.05 -20.60 5.21
CA SER A 493 -24.05 -19.27 5.81
C SER A 493 -22.65 -18.89 6.27
N TYR A 494 -22.29 -17.62 6.14
CA TYR A 494 -21.03 -17.06 6.62
C TYR A 494 -21.20 -15.57 6.89
N ALA A 495 -20.58 -15.05 7.96
CA ALA A 495 -20.61 -13.63 8.32
C ALA A 495 -22.03 -13.00 8.38
N ASN A 496 -23.00 -13.72 8.97
CA ASN A 496 -24.43 -13.39 9.02
C ASN A 496 -25.14 -13.22 7.65
N ALA A 497 -24.54 -13.68 6.56
CA ALA A 497 -25.17 -13.77 5.24
C ALA A 497 -25.43 -15.23 4.83
N TYR A 498 -26.46 -15.43 4.01
CA TYR A 498 -26.94 -16.75 3.58
C TYR A 498 -26.85 -16.89 2.06
N SER A 499 -26.45 -18.08 1.61
CA SER A 499 -26.46 -18.43 0.18
C SER A 499 -27.88 -18.56 -0.37
N GLY A 500 -28.13 -18.00 -1.54
CA GLY A 500 -29.38 -18.15 -2.27
C GLY A 500 -29.19 -18.08 -3.79
N ARG A 501 -30.26 -17.67 -4.48
CA ARG A 501 -30.29 -17.42 -5.93
C ARG A 501 -30.45 -15.94 -6.30
N VAL A 502 -30.44 -15.05 -5.31
CA VAL A 502 -30.79 -13.64 -5.50
C VAL A 502 -29.52 -12.79 -5.39
N SER A 503 -29.16 -12.18 -6.52
CA SER A 503 -28.11 -11.17 -6.61
C SER A 503 -28.69 -9.76 -6.44
N ARG A 504 -27.83 -8.74 -6.51
CA ARG A 504 -28.17 -7.32 -6.34
C ARG A 504 -27.75 -6.48 -7.55
N GLY A 505 -28.64 -5.59 -7.96
CA GLY A 505 -28.43 -4.59 -9.00
C GLY A 505 -27.60 -3.38 -8.53
N LEU A 506 -27.52 -2.35 -9.38
CA LEU A 506 -26.79 -1.11 -9.11
C LEU A 506 -27.38 -0.33 -7.94
N ARG A 507 -26.50 0.28 -7.15
CA ARG A 507 -26.87 1.02 -5.94
C ARG A 507 -27.63 2.32 -6.23
N SER A 508 -27.32 2.98 -7.34
CA SER A 508 -28.06 4.15 -7.83
C SER A 508 -29.55 3.86 -8.10
N LEU A 509 -29.90 2.59 -8.31
CA LEU A 509 -31.29 2.12 -8.51
C LEU A 509 -31.86 1.44 -7.25
N ASN A 510 -31.28 1.69 -6.09
CA ASN A 510 -31.63 1.05 -4.82
C ASN A 510 -31.41 -0.47 -4.80
N SER A 511 -30.34 -0.94 -5.46
CA SER A 511 -29.88 -2.34 -5.43
C SER A 511 -31.01 -3.35 -5.67
N PRO A 512 -31.77 -3.26 -6.79
CA PRO A 512 -32.91 -4.15 -7.02
C PRO A 512 -32.48 -5.61 -6.98
N THR A 513 -33.35 -6.48 -6.49
CA THR A 513 -33.09 -7.93 -6.45
C THR A 513 -33.09 -8.52 -7.85
N ILE A 514 -32.12 -9.39 -8.14
CA ILE A 514 -32.00 -10.10 -9.40
C ILE A 514 -32.08 -11.61 -9.11
N ASP A 515 -33.15 -12.26 -9.55
CA ASP A 515 -33.33 -13.71 -9.38
C ASP A 515 -32.63 -14.49 -10.51
N LEU A 516 -31.83 -15.49 -10.12
CA LEU A 516 -31.08 -16.34 -11.03
C LEU A 516 -31.75 -17.71 -11.14
N ALA A 517 -32.01 -18.13 -12.37
CA ALA A 517 -32.60 -19.44 -12.65
C ALA A 517 -31.59 -20.56 -12.37
N ASP A 518 -30.35 -20.39 -12.85
CA ASP A 518 -29.26 -21.34 -12.82
C ASP A 518 -27.89 -20.63 -12.87
N ALA A 519 -26.81 -21.37 -12.61
CA ALA A 519 -25.44 -20.87 -12.66
C ALA A 519 -25.02 -20.35 -14.05
N ALA A 520 -25.39 -21.07 -15.12
CA ALA A 520 -24.95 -20.78 -16.49
C ALA A 520 -25.51 -19.46 -17.05
N SER A 521 -26.69 -19.03 -16.59
CA SER A 521 -27.33 -17.79 -17.04
C SER A 521 -26.80 -16.53 -16.34
N TYR A 522 -25.91 -16.66 -15.36
CA TYR A 522 -25.47 -15.56 -14.50
C TYR A 522 -24.99 -14.33 -15.27
N PHE A 523 -23.96 -14.46 -16.11
CA PHE A 523 -23.36 -13.33 -16.82
C PHE A 523 -24.37 -12.61 -17.73
N ASP A 524 -25.22 -13.37 -18.44
CA ASP A 524 -26.27 -12.83 -19.30
C ASP A 524 -27.32 -12.04 -18.51
N VAL A 525 -27.76 -12.58 -17.37
CA VAL A 525 -28.76 -11.93 -16.51
C VAL A 525 -28.19 -10.66 -15.89
N MET A 526 -26.93 -10.68 -15.43
CA MET A 526 -26.27 -9.50 -14.87
C MET A 526 -26.09 -8.41 -15.92
N ALA A 527 -25.65 -8.76 -17.14
CA ALA A 527 -25.50 -7.82 -18.25
C ALA A 527 -26.83 -7.17 -18.67
N ARG A 528 -27.94 -7.92 -18.68
CA ARG A 528 -29.29 -7.37 -18.95
C ARG A 528 -29.76 -6.37 -17.88
N ASN A 529 -29.20 -6.46 -16.67
CA ASN A 529 -29.43 -5.51 -15.58
C ASN A 529 -28.35 -4.42 -15.51
N GLY A 530 -27.53 -4.27 -16.57
CA GLY A 530 -26.52 -3.22 -16.70
C GLY A 530 -25.19 -3.52 -16.03
N ILE A 531 -24.99 -4.69 -15.41
CA ILE A 531 -23.77 -5.00 -14.66
C ILE A 531 -22.79 -5.78 -15.54
N VAL A 532 -21.61 -5.21 -15.76
CA VAL A 532 -20.49 -5.87 -16.46
C VAL A 532 -19.59 -6.52 -15.42
N VAL A 533 -19.85 -7.81 -15.16
CA VAL A 533 -19.16 -8.59 -14.11
C VAL A 533 -17.77 -9.08 -14.55
N ASP A 534 -17.59 -9.36 -15.84
CA ASP A 534 -16.29 -9.74 -16.38
C ASP A 534 -15.38 -8.51 -16.42
N ARG A 535 -14.28 -8.58 -15.66
CA ARG A 535 -13.35 -7.46 -15.51
C ARG A 535 -12.68 -7.08 -16.83
N GLU A 536 -12.31 -8.04 -17.66
CA GLU A 536 -11.61 -7.78 -18.93
C GLU A 536 -12.54 -7.15 -19.96
N GLU A 537 -13.79 -7.62 -20.02
CA GLU A 537 -14.81 -6.98 -20.87
C GLU A 537 -15.12 -5.56 -20.38
N ARG A 538 -15.24 -5.34 -19.06
CA ARG A 538 -15.44 -4.01 -18.50
C ARG A 538 -14.27 -3.08 -18.82
N ARG A 539 -13.03 -3.56 -18.65
CA ARG A 539 -11.80 -2.84 -18.99
C ARG A 539 -11.79 -2.38 -20.45
N LYS A 540 -12.15 -3.30 -21.35
CA LYS A 540 -12.26 -3.02 -22.78
C LYS A 540 -13.32 -1.96 -23.07
N GLN A 541 -14.48 -2.01 -22.41
CA GLN A 541 -15.52 -0.99 -22.56
C GLN A 541 -15.04 0.38 -22.07
N VAL A 542 -14.40 0.46 -20.91
CA VAL A 542 -13.79 1.72 -20.41
C VAL A 542 -12.84 2.28 -21.46
N LEU A 543 -11.87 1.49 -21.91
CA LEU A 543 -10.87 1.94 -22.89
C LEU A 543 -11.50 2.41 -24.21
N GLN A 544 -12.50 1.68 -24.72
CA GLN A 544 -13.21 2.04 -25.94
C GLN A 544 -13.96 3.37 -25.79
N GLN A 545 -14.69 3.55 -24.69
CA GLN A 545 -15.46 4.76 -24.45
C GLN A 545 -14.56 5.98 -24.27
N VAL A 546 -13.49 5.88 -23.46
CA VAL A 546 -12.57 7.01 -23.23
C VAL A 546 -11.78 7.37 -24.50
N THR A 547 -11.36 6.38 -25.29
CA THR A 547 -10.66 6.62 -26.56
C THR A 547 -11.58 7.32 -27.57
N ALA A 548 -12.85 6.89 -27.66
CA ALA A 548 -13.82 7.50 -28.56
C ALA A 548 -14.14 8.96 -28.18
N LEU A 549 -14.30 9.25 -26.88
CA LEU A 549 -14.54 10.61 -26.40
C LEU A 549 -13.32 11.51 -26.60
N ALA A 550 -12.10 11.01 -26.37
CA ALA A 550 -10.88 11.78 -26.63
C ALA A 550 -10.75 12.14 -28.12
N ALA A 551 -11.04 11.19 -29.01
CA ALA A 551 -11.04 11.42 -30.44
C ALA A 551 -12.08 12.47 -30.88
N SER A 552 -13.21 12.59 -30.18
CA SER A 552 -14.26 13.58 -30.49
C SER A 552 -13.82 15.04 -30.33
N VAL A 553 -12.73 15.29 -29.60
CA VAL A 553 -12.09 16.61 -29.44
C VAL A 553 -10.71 16.67 -30.09
N ASP A 554 -10.46 15.82 -31.09
CA ASP A 554 -9.15 15.63 -31.76
C ASP A 554 -7.99 15.45 -30.78
N GLY A 555 -8.25 14.71 -29.69
CA GLY A 555 -7.29 14.43 -28.64
C GLY A 555 -7.03 12.93 -28.49
N VAL A 556 -6.02 12.61 -27.69
CA VAL A 556 -5.64 11.25 -27.30
C VAL A 556 -5.44 11.21 -25.79
N ILE A 557 -5.72 10.05 -25.20
CA ILE A 557 -5.29 9.75 -23.84
C ILE A 557 -3.95 9.02 -23.98
N PRO A 558 -2.90 9.41 -23.22
CA PRO A 558 -1.64 8.67 -23.18
C PRO A 558 -1.88 7.20 -22.79
N ASP A 559 -0.85 6.36 -22.92
CA ASP A 559 -0.94 4.97 -22.44
C ASP A 559 -1.05 4.97 -20.90
N GLU A 560 -2.28 4.85 -20.41
CA GLU A 560 -2.69 5.04 -19.01
C GLU A 560 -3.27 3.74 -18.45
N THR A 561 -2.57 2.61 -18.67
CA THR A 561 -3.03 1.27 -18.27
C THR A 561 -3.46 1.19 -16.82
N ALA A 562 -2.65 1.73 -15.90
CA ALA A 562 -2.93 1.72 -14.46
C ALA A 562 -4.21 2.48 -14.10
N LEU A 563 -4.47 3.65 -14.71
CA LEU A 563 -5.68 4.43 -14.42
C LEU A 563 -6.93 3.78 -15.04
N VAL A 564 -6.79 3.17 -16.23
CA VAL A 564 -7.87 2.37 -16.83
C VAL A 564 -8.24 1.20 -15.93
N ASP A 565 -7.24 0.51 -15.37
CA ASP A 565 -7.45 -0.61 -14.44
C ASP A 565 -8.12 -0.12 -13.15
N GLU A 566 -7.62 0.96 -12.54
CA GLU A 566 -8.22 1.55 -11.34
C GLU A 566 -9.70 1.92 -11.55
N VAL A 567 -10.01 2.64 -12.64
CA VAL A 567 -11.39 3.03 -12.98
C VAL A 567 -12.27 1.82 -13.28
N THR A 568 -11.72 0.79 -13.93
CA THR A 568 -12.45 -0.45 -14.21
C THR A 568 -12.91 -1.12 -12.92
N ASP A 569 -12.08 -1.09 -11.88
CA ASP A 569 -12.35 -1.71 -10.59
C ASP A 569 -13.06 -0.77 -9.59
N LEU A 570 -13.47 0.43 -10.04
CA LEU A 570 -14.35 1.35 -9.31
C LEU A 570 -15.82 1.29 -9.77
N VAL A 571 -16.11 0.63 -10.90
CA VAL A 571 -17.45 0.66 -11.52
C VAL A 571 -18.00 -0.72 -11.86
N GLU A 572 -19.32 -0.85 -11.84
CA GLU A 572 -20.06 -2.05 -12.29
C GLU A 572 -20.60 -1.85 -13.70
N GLN A 573 -21.00 -0.62 -14.05
CA GLN A 573 -21.49 -0.23 -15.38
C GLN A 573 -20.75 1.04 -15.82
N PRO A 574 -19.72 0.95 -16.68
CA PRO A 574 -18.94 2.13 -17.07
C PRO A 574 -19.73 3.04 -18.03
N ALA A 575 -19.86 4.31 -17.67
CA ALA A 575 -20.36 5.36 -18.56
C ALA A 575 -19.40 6.55 -18.59
N ALA A 576 -18.59 6.65 -19.64
CA ALA A 576 -17.64 7.73 -19.83
C ALA A 576 -18.34 9.04 -20.22
N ILE A 577 -17.89 10.14 -19.62
CA ILE A 577 -18.44 11.48 -19.81
C ILE A 577 -17.29 12.44 -20.05
N LEU A 578 -17.33 13.14 -21.18
CA LEU A 578 -16.42 14.24 -21.50
C LEU A 578 -16.86 15.50 -20.73
N GLY A 579 -15.92 16.12 -20.01
CA GLY A 579 -16.08 17.43 -19.37
C GLY A 579 -14.99 18.40 -19.82
N ASP A 580 -15.22 19.69 -19.58
CA ASP A 580 -14.27 20.76 -19.89
C ASP A 580 -13.93 21.65 -18.68
N PHE A 581 -12.85 22.41 -18.81
CA PHE A 581 -12.46 23.42 -17.82
C PHE A 581 -11.91 24.68 -18.50
N GLU A 582 -11.87 25.80 -17.79
CA GLU A 582 -11.43 27.06 -18.37
C GLU A 582 -9.95 27.03 -18.83
N GLU A 583 -9.70 27.45 -20.07
CA GLU A 583 -8.35 27.47 -20.69
C GLU A 583 -7.30 28.22 -19.86
N ARG A 584 -7.70 29.21 -19.04
CA ARG A 584 -6.80 29.96 -18.15
C ARG A 584 -5.98 29.04 -17.23
N PHE A 585 -6.52 27.87 -16.86
CA PHE A 585 -5.83 26.94 -15.97
C PHE A 585 -4.66 26.23 -16.64
N LEU A 586 -4.59 26.23 -17.98
CA LEU A 586 -3.43 25.72 -18.73
C LEU A 586 -2.15 26.55 -18.50
N ALA A 587 -2.24 27.71 -17.83
CA ALA A 587 -1.08 28.46 -17.37
C ALA A 587 -0.40 27.83 -16.13
N LEU A 588 -1.07 26.91 -15.43
CA LEU A 588 -0.48 26.12 -14.35
C LEU A 588 0.43 25.02 -14.92
N PRO A 589 1.45 24.58 -14.16
CA PRO A 589 2.26 23.43 -14.57
C PRO A 589 1.39 22.20 -14.88
N VAL A 590 1.66 21.53 -16.01
CA VAL A 590 0.88 20.37 -16.47
C VAL A 590 0.87 19.24 -15.42
N ASP A 591 1.97 19.06 -14.69
CA ASP A 591 2.08 18.07 -13.61
C ASP A 591 1.09 18.34 -12.46
N VAL A 592 0.80 19.62 -12.15
CA VAL A 592 -0.21 20.00 -11.15
C VAL A 592 -1.60 19.58 -11.63
N LEU A 593 -1.96 19.97 -12.86
CA LEU A 593 -3.26 19.69 -13.45
C LEU A 593 -3.52 18.17 -13.56
N THR A 594 -2.54 17.44 -14.08
CA THR A 594 -2.65 15.99 -14.28
C THR A 594 -2.65 15.22 -12.97
N THR A 595 -1.91 15.67 -11.95
CA THR A 595 -1.98 15.06 -10.61
C THR A 595 -3.37 15.23 -10.00
N VAL A 596 -3.97 16.42 -10.11
CA VAL A 596 -5.34 16.68 -9.65
C VAL A 596 -6.35 15.79 -10.39
N MET A 597 -6.29 15.71 -11.72
CA MET A 597 -7.20 14.87 -12.51
C MET A 597 -7.02 13.38 -12.20
N LYS A 598 -5.79 12.87 -12.26
CA LYS A 598 -5.53 11.43 -12.19
C LYS A 598 -5.62 10.91 -10.77
N LYS A 599 -4.83 11.45 -9.84
CA LYS A 599 -4.71 10.90 -8.48
C LYS A 599 -5.92 11.22 -7.60
N HIS A 600 -6.41 12.45 -7.67
CA HIS A 600 -7.45 12.91 -6.76
C HIS A 600 -8.86 12.75 -7.30
N GLN A 601 -9.04 12.49 -8.60
CA GLN A 601 -10.35 12.44 -9.25
C GLN A 601 -10.55 11.23 -10.18
N ARG A 602 -9.47 10.51 -10.53
CA ARG A 602 -9.50 9.36 -11.47
C ARG A 602 -10.05 9.75 -12.85
N TYR A 603 -9.70 10.95 -13.31
CA TYR A 603 -10.06 11.47 -14.62
C TYR A 603 -8.92 11.28 -15.62
N PHE A 604 -9.29 11.05 -16.87
CA PHE A 604 -8.36 10.92 -17.98
C PHE A 604 -8.08 12.29 -18.61
N PRO A 605 -6.85 12.84 -18.47
CA PRO A 605 -6.45 14.03 -19.19
C PRO A 605 -6.35 13.78 -20.70
N ILE A 606 -6.74 14.76 -21.50
CA ILE A 606 -6.70 14.66 -22.96
C ILE A 606 -5.57 15.51 -23.53
N TYR A 607 -4.80 14.94 -24.45
CA TYR A 607 -3.64 15.59 -25.08
C TYR A 607 -3.80 15.71 -26.59
N ARG A 608 -3.13 16.71 -27.17
CA ARG A 608 -2.92 16.82 -28.62
C ARG A 608 -1.46 17.15 -28.88
N SER A 609 -0.76 16.29 -29.61
CA SER A 609 0.66 16.48 -29.96
C SER A 609 1.57 16.79 -28.76
N GLY A 610 1.30 16.17 -27.61
CA GLY A 610 2.06 16.37 -26.36
C GLY A 610 1.57 17.51 -25.47
N SER A 611 0.68 18.38 -25.95
CA SER A 611 0.09 19.47 -25.14
C SER A 611 -1.23 19.05 -24.51
N LEU A 612 -1.43 19.40 -23.24
CA LEU A 612 -2.69 19.17 -22.53
C LEU A 612 -3.81 20.06 -23.11
N LEU A 613 -4.97 19.47 -23.38
CA LEU A 613 -6.19 20.18 -23.79
C LEU A 613 -7.05 20.55 -22.56
N PRO A 614 -7.94 21.54 -22.65
CA PRO A 614 -8.85 21.93 -21.57
C PRO A 614 -10.03 20.96 -21.37
N TYR A 615 -9.78 19.66 -21.52
CA TYR A 615 -10.77 18.59 -21.45
C TYR A 615 -10.27 17.43 -20.61
N PHE A 616 -11.23 16.74 -19.99
CA PHE A 616 -11.00 15.50 -19.25
C PHE A 616 -12.17 14.54 -19.46
N ILE A 617 -11.95 13.25 -19.18
CA ILE A 617 -13.00 12.25 -19.19
C ILE A 617 -13.11 11.63 -17.79
N THR A 618 -14.32 11.60 -17.25
CA THR A 618 -14.70 10.84 -16.04
C THR A 618 -15.52 9.62 -16.46
N VAL A 619 -15.60 8.58 -15.63
CA VAL A 619 -16.38 7.37 -15.90
C VAL A 619 -17.33 7.10 -14.75
N ALA A 620 -18.62 7.42 -14.93
CA ALA A 620 -19.67 7.19 -13.94
C ALA A 620 -19.97 5.70 -13.76
N ASN A 621 -20.52 5.34 -12.60
CA ASN A 621 -20.99 3.98 -12.31
C ASN A 621 -22.51 3.87 -12.47
N GLY A 622 -22.95 3.46 -13.66
CA GLY A 622 -24.35 3.39 -14.04
C GLY A 622 -24.64 4.13 -15.34
N ASP A 623 -25.91 4.24 -15.69
CA ASP A 623 -26.41 5.10 -16.77
C ASP A 623 -27.25 6.24 -16.17
N PRO A 624 -26.62 7.38 -15.79
CA PRO A 624 -27.33 8.50 -15.20
C PRO A 624 -28.40 9.02 -16.15
N ARG A 625 -29.63 9.24 -15.66
CA ARG A 625 -30.74 9.77 -16.47
C ARG A 625 -30.46 11.15 -17.07
N ASP A 626 -29.54 11.90 -16.48
CA ASP A 626 -29.11 13.21 -16.95
C ASP A 626 -27.57 13.33 -16.90
N PRO A 627 -26.85 12.85 -17.92
CA PRO A 627 -25.38 12.92 -17.95
C PRO A 627 -24.83 14.36 -17.92
N ALA A 628 -25.63 15.37 -18.27
CA ALA A 628 -25.21 16.76 -18.23
C ALA A 628 -25.06 17.27 -16.78
N VAL A 629 -25.88 16.75 -15.87
CA VAL A 629 -25.79 17.05 -14.44
C VAL A 629 -24.51 16.46 -13.85
N VAL A 630 -24.22 15.20 -14.16
CA VAL A 630 -22.96 14.54 -13.76
C VAL A 630 -21.76 15.30 -14.32
N ARG A 631 -21.78 15.66 -15.62
CA ARG A 631 -20.74 16.49 -16.23
C ARG A 631 -20.52 17.78 -15.45
N ALA A 632 -21.57 18.57 -15.22
CA ALA A 632 -21.47 19.87 -14.56
C ALA A 632 -20.91 19.76 -13.13
N GLY A 633 -21.25 18.70 -12.38
CA GLY A 633 -20.68 18.42 -11.07
C GLY A 633 -19.17 18.17 -11.14
N ASN A 634 -18.73 17.27 -12.04
CA ASN A 634 -17.32 16.91 -12.18
C ASN A 634 -16.49 18.13 -12.67
N GLU A 635 -17.04 18.96 -13.57
CA GLU A 635 -16.42 20.23 -13.99
C GLU A 635 -16.31 21.25 -12.85
N GLY A 636 -17.33 21.31 -11.98
CA GLY A 636 -17.32 22.12 -10.76
C GLY A 636 -16.16 21.76 -9.83
N VAL A 637 -15.93 20.45 -9.64
CA VAL A 637 -14.86 19.93 -8.78
C VAL A 637 -13.48 20.26 -9.34
N ILE A 638 -13.27 20.04 -10.65
CA ILE A 638 -11.99 20.36 -11.29
C ILE A 638 -11.69 21.85 -11.22
N ARG A 639 -12.69 22.69 -11.51
CA ARG A 639 -12.56 24.14 -11.40
C ARG A 639 -12.16 24.56 -9.99
N ALA A 640 -12.82 24.01 -8.96
CA ALA A 640 -12.48 24.30 -7.57
C ALA A 640 -11.03 23.91 -7.24
N ARG A 641 -10.61 22.69 -7.59
CA ARG A 641 -9.24 22.22 -7.33
C ARG A 641 -8.18 23.00 -8.11
N TYR A 642 -8.46 23.40 -9.34
CA TYR A 642 -7.55 24.24 -10.11
C TYR A 642 -7.50 25.68 -9.62
N SER A 643 -8.62 26.22 -9.10
CA SER A 643 -8.62 27.51 -8.41
C SER A 643 -7.76 27.47 -7.15
N ASP A 644 -7.82 26.39 -6.35
CA ASP A 644 -6.95 26.19 -5.19
C ASP A 644 -5.48 26.13 -5.63
N ALA A 645 -5.15 25.30 -6.62
CA ALA A 645 -3.80 25.18 -7.15
C ALA A 645 -3.27 26.52 -7.71
N ALA A 646 -4.12 27.27 -8.42
CA ALA A 646 -3.76 28.60 -8.91
C ALA A 646 -3.46 29.57 -7.77
N PHE A 647 -4.29 29.59 -6.73
CA PHE A 647 -4.08 30.43 -5.55
C PHE A 647 -2.73 30.12 -4.89
N PHE A 648 -2.40 28.85 -4.67
CA PHE A 648 -1.12 28.47 -4.07
C PHE A 648 0.08 28.82 -4.95
N VAL A 649 -0.01 28.53 -6.26
CA VAL A 649 1.07 28.86 -7.21
C VAL A 649 1.28 30.37 -7.31
N GLU A 650 0.21 31.17 -7.33
CA GLU A 650 0.29 32.63 -7.35
C GLU A 650 0.84 33.19 -6.04
N HIS A 651 0.46 32.62 -4.90
CA HIS A 651 1.00 32.98 -3.59
C HIS A 651 2.50 32.70 -3.52
N ASP A 652 2.91 31.49 -3.88
CA ASP A 652 4.30 31.03 -3.79
C ASP A 652 5.21 31.81 -4.75
N ARG A 653 4.73 32.17 -5.95
CA ARG A 653 5.47 32.97 -6.95
C ARG A 653 5.74 34.42 -6.54
N ARG A 654 5.17 34.90 -5.42
CA ARG A 654 5.51 36.23 -4.87
C ARG A 654 6.91 36.27 -4.24
N GLN A 655 7.49 35.11 -3.95
CA GLN A 655 8.83 34.94 -3.40
C GLN A 655 9.66 34.07 -4.36
N SER A 656 10.97 34.31 -4.40
CA SER A 656 11.91 33.43 -5.10
C SER A 656 12.07 32.10 -4.34
N LEU A 657 12.43 31.02 -5.05
CA LEU A 657 12.64 29.71 -4.42
C LEU A 657 13.68 29.77 -3.28
N ALA A 658 14.72 30.60 -3.45
CA ALA A 658 15.76 30.80 -2.46
C ALA A 658 15.23 31.35 -1.12
N GLU A 659 14.20 32.20 -1.15
CA GLU A 659 13.59 32.79 0.05
C GLU A 659 12.78 31.77 0.88
N PHE A 660 12.43 30.62 0.30
CA PHE A 660 11.83 29.51 1.04
C PHE A 660 12.84 28.65 1.79
N THR A 661 14.12 28.64 1.36
CA THR A 661 15.17 27.80 1.95
C THR A 661 15.31 28.00 3.47
N PRO A 662 15.36 29.23 4.03
CA PRO A 662 15.45 29.42 5.48
C PRO A 662 14.26 28.84 6.25
N LYS A 663 13.08 28.74 5.63
CA LYS A 663 11.89 28.14 6.25
C LYS A 663 12.04 26.64 6.47
N LEU A 664 12.95 25.96 5.78
CA LEU A 664 13.25 24.54 6.02
C LEU A 664 13.79 24.28 7.45
N ALA A 665 14.21 25.31 8.18
CA ALA A 665 14.58 25.21 9.59
C ALA A 665 13.41 24.75 10.48
N THR A 666 12.17 25.00 10.07
CA THR A 666 10.97 24.59 10.83
C THR A 666 10.57 23.14 10.58
N LEU A 667 11.06 22.54 9.49
CA LEU A 667 10.78 21.16 9.13
C LEU A 667 11.85 20.25 9.73
N THR A 668 11.49 19.44 10.71
CA THR A 668 12.45 18.49 11.30
C THR A 668 12.73 17.35 10.32
N PHE A 669 14.00 17.08 10.03
CA PHE A 669 14.40 15.86 9.32
C PHE A 669 14.40 14.68 10.30
N GLN A 670 15.14 14.80 11.39
CA GLN A 670 15.16 13.87 12.52
C GLN A 670 15.72 14.61 13.75
N GLU A 671 15.21 14.33 14.95
CA GLU A 671 15.49 15.10 16.18
C GLU A 671 16.98 15.34 16.47
N GLN A 672 17.84 14.34 16.26
CA GLN A 672 19.29 14.42 16.47
C GLN A 672 20.07 14.89 15.23
N LEU A 673 19.52 14.71 14.02
CA LEU A 673 20.15 15.11 12.76
C LEU A 673 19.80 16.53 12.30
N GLY A 674 18.86 17.17 12.99
CA GLY A 674 18.44 18.55 12.77
C GLY A 674 17.25 18.71 11.82
N SER A 675 17.15 19.92 11.26
CA SER A 675 16.12 20.33 10.33
C SER A 675 16.40 19.91 8.89
N MET A 676 15.42 20.09 8.01
CA MET A 676 15.62 19.96 6.56
C MET A 676 16.59 21.01 6.04
N LEU A 677 16.70 22.18 6.67
CA LEU A 677 17.73 23.16 6.33
C LEU A 677 19.14 22.64 6.67
N ASP A 678 19.32 22.02 7.85
CA ASP A 678 20.61 21.44 8.23
C ASP A 678 21.02 20.34 7.25
N LYS A 679 20.06 19.55 6.78
CA LYS A 679 20.29 18.59 5.70
C LYS A 679 20.73 19.27 4.40
N VAL A 680 20.03 20.32 3.96
CA VAL A 680 20.42 21.08 2.76
C VAL A 680 21.85 21.59 2.87
N HIS A 681 22.26 22.16 4.01
CA HIS A 681 23.65 22.60 4.21
C HIS A 681 24.68 21.45 4.12
N ARG A 682 24.34 20.24 4.60
CA ARG A 682 25.20 19.07 4.40
C ARG A 682 25.30 18.71 2.92
N LEU A 683 24.20 18.77 2.17
CA LEU A 683 24.19 18.51 0.72
C LEU A 683 24.94 19.58 -0.09
N GLU A 684 24.88 20.85 0.32
CA GLU A 684 25.69 21.94 -0.26
C GLU A 684 27.20 21.66 -0.14
N THR A 685 27.62 20.87 0.85
CA THR A 685 29.02 20.47 1.02
C THR A 685 29.31 19.13 0.32
N LEU A 686 28.46 18.14 0.51
CA LEU A 686 28.67 16.77 0.01
C LEU A 686 28.57 16.69 -1.51
N ALA A 687 27.54 17.28 -2.12
CA ALA A 687 27.29 17.10 -3.55
C ALA A 687 28.42 17.68 -4.43
N PRO A 688 28.99 18.87 -4.14
CA PRO A 688 30.17 19.36 -4.88
C PRO A 688 31.42 18.48 -4.72
N ALA A 689 31.65 17.90 -3.53
CA ALA A 689 32.78 17.00 -3.30
C ALA A 689 32.64 15.72 -4.15
N LEU A 690 31.46 15.11 -4.16
CA LEU A 690 31.17 13.95 -5.01
C LEU A 690 31.26 14.29 -6.50
N ALA A 691 30.84 15.49 -6.90
CA ALA A 691 30.96 15.94 -8.30
C ALA A 691 32.42 16.09 -8.75
N GLU A 692 33.31 16.48 -7.84
CA GLU A 692 34.75 16.55 -8.11
C GLU A 692 35.37 15.16 -8.19
N GLU A 693 35.04 14.26 -7.26
CA GLU A 693 35.50 12.86 -7.24
C GLU A 693 35.10 12.10 -8.50
N LEU A 694 33.87 12.32 -8.99
CA LEU A 694 33.33 11.74 -10.22
C LEU A 694 33.81 12.46 -11.50
N GLY A 695 34.61 13.52 -11.39
CA GLY A 695 35.21 14.20 -12.54
C GLY A 695 34.23 14.98 -13.42
N LEU A 696 33.15 15.53 -12.86
CA LEU A 696 32.15 16.26 -13.63
C LEU A 696 32.73 17.52 -14.31
N PRO A 697 32.22 17.89 -15.51
CA PRO A 697 32.56 19.15 -16.17
C PRO A 697 32.35 20.37 -15.27
N ALA A 698 33.08 21.47 -15.52
CA ALA A 698 33.00 22.67 -14.69
C ALA A 698 31.59 23.28 -14.64
N GLU A 699 30.86 23.27 -15.76
CA GLU A 699 29.49 23.77 -15.85
C GLU A 699 28.51 22.94 -15.01
N ASP A 700 28.65 21.61 -15.06
CA ASP A 700 27.85 20.69 -14.23
C ASP A 700 28.16 20.83 -12.74
N ARG A 701 29.43 21.05 -12.37
CA ARG A 701 29.81 21.32 -10.96
C ARG A 701 29.16 22.59 -10.42
N VAL A 702 29.04 23.63 -11.24
CA VAL A 702 28.31 24.86 -10.87
C VAL A 702 26.82 24.57 -10.70
N ALA A 703 26.23 23.78 -11.60
CA ALA A 703 24.83 23.38 -11.51
C ALA A 703 24.55 22.54 -10.25
N VAL A 704 25.42 21.57 -9.91
CA VAL A 704 25.33 20.76 -8.68
C VAL A 704 25.35 21.65 -7.44
N ALA A 705 26.34 22.54 -7.32
CA ALA A 705 26.47 23.41 -6.16
C ALA A 705 25.24 24.32 -5.98
N ARG A 706 24.74 24.92 -7.07
CA ARG A 706 23.57 25.78 -7.00
C ARG A 706 22.29 25.01 -6.73
N ALA A 707 22.11 23.82 -7.33
CA ALA A 707 20.96 22.96 -7.08
C ALA A 707 20.96 22.41 -5.65
N ALA A 708 22.12 22.05 -5.08
CA ALA A 708 22.24 21.62 -3.69
C ALA A 708 21.74 22.70 -2.72
N ALA A 709 22.05 23.97 -2.99
CA ALA A 709 21.63 25.10 -2.14
C ALA A 709 20.14 25.44 -2.18
N LEU A 710 19.44 24.98 -3.21
CA LEU A 710 18.01 25.22 -3.40
C LEU A 710 17.20 23.92 -3.30
N CYS A 711 17.86 22.78 -3.12
CA CYS A 711 17.17 21.51 -3.11
C CYS A 711 16.22 21.49 -1.91
N LYS A 712 15.02 20.94 -2.13
CA LYS A 712 13.97 20.80 -1.11
C LYS A 712 13.37 22.12 -0.60
N SER A 713 13.79 23.29 -1.08
CA SER A 713 13.18 24.57 -0.70
C SER A 713 11.68 24.63 -1.04
N ASP A 714 11.25 23.83 -2.01
CA ASP A 714 9.84 23.66 -2.35
C ASP A 714 9.01 23.00 -1.25
N LEU A 715 9.60 22.24 -0.33
CA LEU A 715 8.88 21.66 0.82
C LEU A 715 8.24 22.71 1.74
N ALA A 716 8.73 23.95 1.69
CA ALA A 716 8.19 25.07 2.46
C ALA A 716 7.21 25.96 1.66
N THR A 717 6.87 25.58 0.43
CA THR A 717 5.90 26.32 -0.39
C THR A 717 4.49 25.82 -0.13
N SER A 718 3.51 26.71 -0.25
CA SER A 718 2.10 26.41 0.03
C SER A 718 1.58 25.28 -0.85
N MET A 719 1.98 25.26 -2.13
CA MET A 719 1.57 24.23 -3.09
C MET A 719 2.06 22.83 -2.71
N VAL A 720 3.29 22.69 -2.19
CA VAL A 720 3.84 21.38 -1.79
C VAL A 720 3.35 20.97 -0.40
N ILE A 721 3.10 21.93 0.48
CA ILE A 721 2.42 21.66 1.77
C ILE A 721 1.02 21.07 1.51
N GLU A 722 0.26 21.63 0.57
CA GLU A 722 -1.05 21.08 0.17
C GLU A 722 -0.89 19.76 -0.61
N MET A 723 0.06 19.68 -1.54
CA MET A 723 0.24 18.54 -2.44
C MET A 723 1.69 18.03 -2.44
N THR A 724 2.05 17.30 -1.39
CA THR A 724 3.42 16.77 -1.16
C THR A 724 3.93 15.90 -2.31
N SER A 725 3.05 15.27 -3.09
CA SER A 725 3.42 14.49 -4.27
C SER A 725 4.07 15.31 -5.39
N LEU A 726 3.92 16.64 -5.36
CA LEU A 726 4.51 17.57 -6.33
C LEU A 726 5.91 18.06 -5.92
N GLN A 727 6.47 17.57 -4.82
CA GLN A 727 7.85 17.87 -4.44
C GLN A 727 8.84 17.52 -5.58
N GLY A 728 9.89 18.32 -5.71
CA GLY A 728 10.85 18.32 -6.80
C GLY A 728 10.30 18.91 -8.11
N ILE A 729 9.04 18.64 -8.45
CA ILE A 729 8.38 19.23 -9.64
C ILE A 729 8.19 20.72 -9.41
N MET A 730 7.55 21.11 -8.31
CA MET A 730 7.39 22.53 -7.96
C MET A 730 8.74 23.19 -7.71
N GLY A 731 9.71 22.49 -7.13
CA GLY A 731 11.09 22.96 -7.04
C GLY A 731 11.68 23.37 -8.40
N ARG A 732 11.54 22.54 -9.44
CA ARG A 732 11.96 22.89 -10.81
C ARG A 732 11.19 24.10 -11.35
N GLU A 733 9.87 24.08 -11.28
CA GLU A 733 9.03 25.16 -11.82
C GLU A 733 9.31 26.52 -11.15
N TYR A 734 9.49 26.53 -9.83
CA TYR A 734 9.82 27.74 -9.09
C TYR A 734 11.27 28.18 -9.25
N ALA A 735 12.22 27.25 -9.42
CA ALA A 735 13.59 27.59 -9.78
C ALA A 735 13.64 28.33 -11.13
N LEU A 736 12.95 27.80 -12.15
CA LEU A 736 12.82 28.45 -13.46
C LEU A 736 12.15 29.81 -13.36
N ALA A 737 11.04 29.91 -12.61
CA ALA A 737 10.35 31.18 -12.38
C ALA A 737 11.20 32.21 -11.62
N SER A 738 12.14 31.74 -10.78
CA SER A 738 13.10 32.57 -10.04
C SER A 738 14.33 32.95 -10.88
N GLY A 739 14.43 32.50 -12.13
CA GLY A 739 15.54 32.81 -13.04
C GLY A 739 16.76 31.89 -12.94
N GLU A 740 16.64 30.73 -12.27
CA GLU A 740 17.71 29.71 -12.26
C GLU A 740 17.87 29.06 -13.64
N SER A 741 19.05 28.48 -13.90
CA SER A 741 19.31 27.82 -15.18
C SER A 741 18.50 26.51 -15.33
N PRO A 742 18.18 26.07 -16.56
CA PRO A 742 17.50 24.80 -16.78
C PRO A 742 18.23 23.60 -16.17
N ALA A 743 19.57 23.60 -16.15
CA ALA A 743 20.37 22.55 -15.54
C ALA A 743 20.16 22.48 -14.01
N VAL A 744 20.13 23.63 -13.32
CA VAL A 744 19.86 23.71 -11.88
C VAL A 744 18.44 23.24 -11.57
N ALA A 745 17.45 23.75 -12.31
CA ALA A 745 16.06 23.38 -12.11
C ALA A 745 15.82 21.89 -12.35
N GLN A 746 16.45 21.32 -13.39
CA GLN A 746 16.38 19.88 -13.67
C GLN A 746 17.02 19.05 -12.56
N ALA A 747 18.19 19.45 -12.04
CA ALA A 747 18.83 18.76 -10.92
C ALA A 747 17.98 18.77 -9.64
N ILE A 748 17.28 19.88 -9.35
CA ILE A 748 16.33 19.99 -8.24
C ILE A 748 15.15 18.99 -8.41
N PHE A 749 14.68 18.74 -9.63
CA PHE A 749 13.67 17.70 -9.86
C PHE A 749 14.25 16.28 -9.76
N GLU A 750 15.40 16.05 -10.39
CA GLU A 750 15.99 14.73 -10.57
C GLU A 750 16.61 14.14 -9.31
N HIS A 751 17.00 14.95 -8.31
CA HIS A 751 17.61 14.38 -7.09
C HIS A 751 16.68 13.43 -6.32
N TYR A 752 15.35 13.55 -6.52
CA TYR A 752 14.35 12.62 -5.99
C TYR A 752 14.23 11.31 -6.78
N LEU A 753 14.79 11.21 -7.99
CA LEU A 753 14.67 10.06 -8.88
C LEU A 753 15.72 8.98 -8.59
N PRO A 754 15.36 7.69 -8.65
CA PRO A 754 14.00 7.14 -8.77
C PRO A 754 13.20 7.27 -7.45
N ARG A 755 11.89 7.50 -7.55
CA ARG A 755 10.96 7.64 -6.40
C ARG A 755 10.24 6.35 -6.04
N SER A 756 10.22 5.37 -6.95
CA SER A 756 9.65 4.04 -6.78
C SER A 756 10.37 3.06 -7.70
N SER A 757 10.14 1.75 -7.50
CA SER A 757 10.61 0.75 -8.46
C SER A 757 10.04 1.04 -9.86
N GLY A 758 10.88 0.97 -10.89
CA GLY A 758 10.49 1.28 -12.28
C GLY A 758 10.28 2.75 -12.62
N ASP A 759 10.56 3.68 -11.69
CA ASP A 759 10.49 5.12 -11.98
C ASP A 759 11.61 5.57 -12.93
N ARG A 760 11.47 6.78 -13.49
CA ARG A 760 12.50 7.43 -14.30
C ARG A 760 13.77 7.62 -13.48
N ARG A 761 14.89 7.63 -14.19
CA ARG A 761 16.22 7.91 -13.65
C ARG A 761 16.61 9.37 -13.90
N PRO A 762 17.55 9.91 -13.10
CA PRO A 762 18.19 11.17 -13.44
C PRO A 762 18.79 11.09 -14.85
N ALA A 763 18.42 12.01 -15.74
CA ALA A 763 19.00 12.08 -17.08
C ALA A 763 20.26 12.97 -17.12
N SER A 764 20.42 13.86 -16.12
CA SER A 764 21.56 14.76 -16.01
C SER A 764 22.56 14.30 -14.95
N LEU A 765 23.85 14.51 -15.22
CA LEU A 765 24.91 14.26 -14.23
C LEU A 765 24.70 15.10 -12.94
N PRO A 766 24.31 16.39 -13.01
CA PRO A 766 24.00 17.15 -11.80
C PRO A 766 22.88 16.55 -10.94
N GLY A 767 21.80 16.08 -11.57
CA GLY A 767 20.69 15.41 -10.88
C GLY A 767 21.10 14.10 -10.23
N LEU A 768 21.91 13.30 -10.92
CA LEU A 768 22.45 12.02 -10.41
C LEU A 768 23.31 12.25 -9.17
N VAL A 769 24.28 13.17 -9.22
CA VAL A 769 25.20 13.43 -8.11
C VAL A 769 24.48 14.01 -6.90
N LEU A 770 23.58 14.97 -7.10
CA LEU A 770 22.77 15.52 -6.00
C LEU A 770 21.85 14.44 -5.39
N GLY A 771 21.29 13.57 -6.22
CA GLY A 771 20.49 12.44 -5.77
C GLY A 771 21.29 11.41 -4.98
N LEU A 772 22.54 11.14 -5.36
CA LEU A 772 23.46 10.27 -4.65
C LEU A 772 23.82 10.87 -3.28
N ALA A 773 24.22 12.14 -3.24
CA ALA A 773 24.52 12.86 -1.99
C ALA A 773 23.33 12.83 -1.02
N ASN A 774 22.11 13.10 -1.50
CA ASN A 774 20.91 13.08 -0.68
C ASN A 774 20.63 11.72 -0.04
N ARG A 775 20.85 10.62 -0.78
CA ARG A 775 20.60 9.26 -0.29
C ARG A 775 21.69 8.79 0.67
N LEU A 776 22.96 9.07 0.36
CA LEU A 776 24.09 8.79 1.25
C LEU A 776 23.94 9.52 2.59
N ASP A 777 23.58 10.81 2.59
CA ASP A 777 23.29 11.58 3.81
C ASP A 777 22.19 10.93 4.66
N SER A 778 21.09 10.52 4.01
CA SER A 778 19.94 9.91 4.68
C SER A 778 20.30 8.58 5.33
N ILE A 779 20.97 7.71 4.57
CA ILE A 779 21.38 6.38 5.05
C ILE A 779 22.42 6.51 6.16
N ALA A 780 23.48 7.28 5.96
CA ALA A 780 24.52 7.48 6.97
C ALA A 780 23.94 8.08 8.27
N GLY A 781 23.09 9.11 8.13
CA GLY A 781 22.45 9.78 9.26
C GLY A 781 21.54 8.86 10.06
N LEU A 782 20.62 8.16 9.40
CA LEU A 782 19.62 7.34 10.08
C LEU A 782 20.24 6.08 10.72
N PHE A 783 21.27 5.49 10.12
CA PHE A 783 22.03 4.41 10.76
C PHE A 783 22.83 4.92 11.98
N ALA A 784 23.37 6.14 11.94
CA ALA A 784 24.12 6.71 13.05
C ALA A 784 23.25 6.93 14.31
N VAL A 785 21.96 7.25 14.12
CA VAL A 785 20.99 7.44 15.23
C VAL A 785 20.21 6.17 15.59
N GLY A 786 20.56 5.01 15.01
CA GLY A 786 19.97 3.72 15.33
C GLY A 786 18.56 3.49 14.76
N LEU A 787 18.22 4.13 13.64
CA LEU A 787 16.95 4.00 12.93
C LEU A 787 17.08 3.16 11.66
N ASP A 788 17.85 2.07 11.73
CA ASP A 788 17.95 1.11 10.64
C ASP A 788 16.63 0.32 10.45
N PRO A 789 16.27 -0.08 9.21
CA PRO A 789 15.01 -0.78 8.96
C PRO A 789 14.98 -2.17 9.61
N SER A 790 13.89 -2.52 10.31
CA SER A 790 13.70 -3.83 10.94
C SER A 790 12.48 -4.57 10.39
N GLY A 791 12.61 -5.86 10.09
CA GLY A 791 11.53 -6.68 9.55
C GLY A 791 10.93 -6.10 8.27
N SER A 792 9.61 -5.86 8.25
CA SER A 792 8.91 -5.19 7.15
C SER A 792 8.88 -3.65 7.28
N ALA A 793 9.13 -3.08 8.46
CA ALA A 793 9.05 -1.65 8.69
C ALA A 793 10.22 -0.89 8.06
N ASP A 794 9.92 0.19 7.33
CA ASP A 794 10.88 1.14 6.78
C ASP A 794 10.24 2.55 6.71
N PRO A 795 10.08 3.22 7.85
CA PRO A 795 9.33 4.48 7.93
C PRO A 795 9.99 5.64 7.18
N PHE A 796 11.29 5.54 6.88
CA PHE A 796 12.06 6.58 6.18
C PHE A 796 12.38 6.22 4.72
N GLY A 797 11.97 5.04 4.23
CA GLY A 797 12.20 4.62 2.86
C GLY A 797 13.67 4.31 2.53
N LEU A 798 14.47 3.90 3.52
CA LEU A 798 15.89 3.60 3.36
C LEU A 798 16.16 2.46 2.37
N ARG A 799 15.26 1.46 2.28
CA ARG A 799 15.40 0.37 1.29
C ARG A 799 15.31 0.91 -0.13
N ARG A 800 14.41 1.86 -0.35
CA ARG A 800 14.25 2.53 -1.64
C ARG A 800 15.47 3.40 -1.95
N ASP A 801 15.95 4.17 -0.97
CA ASP A 801 17.13 5.02 -1.17
C ASP A 801 18.38 4.19 -1.49
N ALA A 802 18.61 3.07 -0.80
CA ALA A 802 19.70 2.15 -1.09
C ALA A 802 19.58 1.54 -2.50
N LEU A 803 18.39 1.09 -2.91
CA LEU A 803 18.16 0.59 -4.26
C LEU A 803 18.37 1.69 -5.32
N GLY A 804 17.96 2.93 -5.04
CA GLY A 804 18.18 4.07 -5.93
C GLY A 804 19.66 4.41 -6.12
N ILE A 805 20.50 4.25 -5.09
CA ILE A 805 21.97 4.37 -5.24
C ILE A 805 22.48 3.30 -6.20
N VAL A 806 22.11 2.03 -5.97
CA VAL A 806 22.53 0.89 -6.79
C VAL A 806 22.14 1.08 -8.25
N GLN A 807 20.86 1.35 -8.53
CA GLN A 807 20.34 1.52 -9.88
C GLN A 807 20.99 2.69 -10.61
N ASN A 808 21.10 3.85 -9.94
CA ASN A 808 21.66 5.04 -10.56
C ASN A 808 23.14 4.85 -10.94
N LEU A 809 23.94 4.19 -10.10
CA LEU A 809 25.36 3.94 -10.40
C LEU A 809 25.52 2.82 -11.44
N ALA A 810 24.86 1.67 -11.22
CA ALA A 810 25.05 0.47 -12.03
C ALA A 810 24.50 0.61 -13.46
N GLU A 811 23.48 1.44 -13.66
CA GLU A 811 22.90 1.62 -14.99
C GLU A 811 23.38 2.89 -15.71
N ALA A 812 23.93 3.87 -14.98
CA ALA A 812 24.66 4.98 -15.60
C ALA A 812 26.12 4.61 -15.90
N GLU A 813 26.56 3.40 -15.50
CA GLU A 813 27.92 2.90 -15.64
C GLU A 813 28.97 3.85 -14.99
N ILE A 814 28.60 4.43 -13.84
CA ILE A 814 29.46 5.34 -13.10
C ILE A 814 30.11 4.56 -11.95
N SER A 815 31.42 4.35 -12.04
CA SER A 815 32.23 3.78 -10.97
C SER A 815 32.31 4.76 -9.80
N PHE A 816 31.93 4.28 -8.61
CA PHE A 816 31.89 5.06 -7.38
C PHE A 816 31.94 4.11 -6.16
N SER A 817 32.84 4.40 -5.22
CA SER A 817 32.91 3.69 -3.94
C SER A 817 31.80 4.17 -3.00
N VAL A 818 30.82 3.30 -2.73
CA VAL A 818 29.71 3.60 -1.82
C VAL A 818 30.23 3.85 -0.40
N SER A 819 31.20 3.06 0.05
CA SER A 819 31.90 3.23 1.34
C SER A 819 32.56 4.60 1.45
N SER A 820 33.25 5.07 0.39
CA SER A 820 33.82 6.43 0.34
C SER A 820 32.73 7.48 0.52
N GLY A 821 31.63 7.36 -0.24
CA GLY A 821 30.49 8.28 -0.15
C GLY A 821 29.82 8.31 1.22
N LEU A 822 29.63 7.14 1.85
CA LEU A 822 29.09 7.03 3.21
C LEU A 822 30.03 7.65 4.24
N ALA A 823 31.35 7.48 4.10
CA ALA A 823 32.33 8.09 5.00
C ALA A 823 32.33 9.62 4.89
N GLN A 824 32.24 10.15 3.66
CA GLN A 824 32.12 11.60 3.42
C GLN A 824 30.82 12.16 4.01
N ALA A 825 29.69 11.48 3.81
CA ALA A 825 28.41 11.87 4.41
C ALA A 825 28.46 11.84 5.94
N ALA A 826 29.02 10.77 6.51
CA ALA A 826 29.18 10.59 7.95
C ALA A 826 30.01 11.71 8.60
N ALA A 827 31.05 12.21 7.92
CA ALA A 827 31.90 13.28 8.41
C ALA A 827 31.18 14.64 8.57
N LEU A 828 30.03 14.82 7.91
CA LEU A 828 29.23 16.04 7.94
C LEU A 828 28.07 15.99 8.93
N LEU A 829 27.81 14.84 9.57
CA LEU A 829 26.69 14.68 10.48
C LEU A 829 26.92 15.43 11.80
N PRO A 830 25.86 15.97 12.42
CA PRO A 830 25.95 16.70 13.69
C PRO A 830 26.11 15.78 14.92
N VAL A 831 26.15 14.45 14.70
CA VAL A 831 26.26 13.42 15.73
C VAL A 831 27.53 12.59 15.56
N PRO A 832 28.10 12.03 16.64
CA PRO A 832 29.22 11.11 16.52
C PRO A 832 28.81 9.85 15.75
N VAL A 833 29.54 9.52 14.69
CA VAL A 833 29.29 8.33 13.87
C VAL A 833 30.28 7.23 14.25
N ASN A 834 29.77 6.10 14.72
CA ASN A 834 30.59 4.90 14.95
C ASN A 834 30.91 4.22 13.60
N ALA A 835 32.12 3.70 13.44
CA ALA A 835 32.52 2.89 12.29
C ALA A 835 31.57 1.70 12.05
N GLU A 836 31.01 1.13 13.12
CA GLU A 836 29.99 0.07 13.03
C GLU A 836 28.71 0.55 12.33
N ALA A 837 28.28 1.79 12.54
CA ALA A 837 27.08 2.32 11.88
C ALA A 837 27.30 2.46 10.36
N VAL A 838 28.49 2.95 9.95
CA VAL A 838 28.86 3.04 8.53
C VAL A 838 28.97 1.65 7.90
N ALA A 839 29.59 0.68 8.59
CA ALA A 839 29.70 -0.69 8.09
C ALA A 839 28.32 -1.37 7.93
N ARG A 840 27.38 -1.11 8.85
CA ARG A 840 26.00 -1.59 8.72
C ARG A 840 25.26 -0.93 7.56
N ALA A 841 25.46 0.38 7.33
CA ALA A 841 24.90 1.09 6.19
C ALA A 841 25.44 0.57 4.84
N ASP A 842 26.75 0.31 4.79
CA ASP A 842 27.41 -0.24 3.61
C ASP A 842 26.89 -1.65 3.28
N ALA A 843 26.86 -2.55 4.29
CA ALA A 843 26.29 -3.89 4.15
C ALA A 843 24.81 -3.85 3.75
N PHE A 844 24.05 -2.85 4.20
CA PHE A 844 22.66 -2.65 3.81
C PHE A 844 22.51 -2.29 2.34
N ILE A 845 23.37 -1.45 1.78
CA ILE A 845 23.39 -1.12 0.34
C ILE A 845 23.88 -2.32 -0.47
N ALA A 846 24.95 -3.00 -0.04
CA ALA A 846 25.48 -4.20 -0.70
C ALA A 846 24.43 -5.33 -0.79
N GLY A 847 23.62 -5.53 0.26
CA GLY A 847 22.50 -6.49 0.21
C GLY A 847 21.39 -6.11 -0.77
N ARG A 848 21.24 -4.82 -1.15
CA ARG A 848 20.32 -4.40 -2.22
C ARG A 848 20.94 -4.59 -3.59
N LEU A 849 22.25 -4.37 -3.73
CA LEU A 849 22.99 -4.71 -4.93
C LEU A 849 22.89 -6.22 -5.22
N GLU A 850 23.00 -7.08 -4.20
CA GLU A 850 22.79 -8.51 -4.34
C GLU A 850 21.42 -8.84 -4.92
N ASN A 851 20.35 -8.37 -4.27
CA ASN A 851 18.99 -8.64 -4.74
C ASN A 851 18.76 -8.10 -6.15
N TRP A 852 19.25 -6.90 -6.45
CA TRP A 852 19.08 -6.29 -7.77
C TRP A 852 19.81 -7.08 -8.86
N LEU A 853 21.04 -7.55 -8.63
CA LEU A 853 21.75 -8.42 -9.57
C LEU A 853 21.03 -9.76 -9.77
N ARG A 854 20.38 -10.28 -8.71
CA ARG A 854 19.57 -11.51 -8.80
C ARG A 854 18.29 -11.29 -9.62
N ASP A 855 17.67 -10.12 -9.50
CA ASP A 855 16.51 -9.71 -10.28
C ASP A 855 16.86 -9.50 -11.76
N GLU A 856 18.10 -9.10 -12.07
CA GLU A 856 18.68 -9.10 -13.43
C GLU A 856 19.06 -10.53 -13.94
N GLU A 857 18.58 -11.58 -13.26
CA GLU A 857 18.75 -13.00 -13.59
C GLU A 857 20.21 -13.53 -13.49
N TYR A 858 21.10 -12.84 -12.78
CA TYR A 858 22.46 -13.35 -12.57
C TYR A 858 22.50 -14.55 -11.60
N PRO A 859 23.31 -15.60 -11.88
CA PRO A 859 23.44 -16.78 -11.00
C PRO A 859 23.92 -16.43 -9.59
N PHE A 860 23.40 -17.13 -8.59
CA PHE A 860 23.65 -16.81 -7.18
C PHE A 860 25.14 -16.86 -6.80
N ASP A 861 25.83 -17.89 -7.28
CA ASP A 861 27.25 -18.13 -7.02
C ASP A 861 28.15 -17.09 -7.70
N VAL A 862 27.79 -16.66 -8.91
CA VAL A 862 28.45 -15.53 -9.62
C VAL A 862 28.28 -14.24 -8.82
N VAL A 863 27.05 -13.91 -8.41
CA VAL A 863 26.77 -12.69 -7.64
C VAL A 863 27.58 -12.70 -6.34
N GLN A 864 27.58 -13.82 -5.61
CA GLN A 864 28.37 -13.95 -4.37
C GLN A 864 29.88 -13.83 -4.60
N ALA A 865 30.40 -14.36 -5.72
CA ALA A 865 31.82 -14.22 -6.07
C ALA A 865 32.21 -12.76 -6.31
N VAL A 866 31.39 -12.01 -7.05
CA VAL A 866 31.67 -10.62 -7.38
C VAL A 866 31.52 -9.71 -6.16
N LEU A 867 30.43 -9.84 -5.39
CA LEU A 867 30.19 -8.98 -4.24
C LEU A 867 31.22 -9.13 -3.13
N ALA A 868 31.87 -10.29 -3.03
CA ALA A 868 32.95 -10.52 -2.07
C ALA A 868 34.18 -9.63 -2.31
N GLU A 869 34.43 -9.20 -3.55
CA GLU A 869 35.61 -8.39 -3.93
C GLU A 869 35.24 -6.97 -4.36
N GLN A 870 34.06 -6.79 -4.97
CA GLN A 870 33.66 -5.55 -5.65
C GLN A 870 32.28 -5.04 -5.23
N GLY A 871 31.72 -5.53 -4.11
CA GLY A 871 30.40 -5.11 -3.62
C GLY A 871 30.27 -3.63 -3.24
N ASP A 872 31.40 -2.92 -3.13
CA ASP A 872 31.48 -1.48 -2.83
C ASP A 872 31.16 -0.57 -4.03
N ASP A 873 31.29 -1.09 -5.26
CA ASP A 873 31.04 -0.33 -6.50
C ASP A 873 29.97 -1.03 -7.34
N PRO A 874 28.71 -0.54 -7.32
CA PRO A 874 27.60 -1.15 -8.07
C PRO A 874 27.83 -1.27 -9.58
N ALA A 875 28.51 -0.31 -10.20
CA ALA A 875 28.76 -0.32 -11.64
C ALA A 875 29.80 -1.37 -12.01
N VAL A 876 30.90 -1.39 -11.28
CA VAL A 876 31.97 -2.38 -11.47
C VAL A 876 31.45 -3.79 -11.16
N ALA A 877 30.70 -3.98 -10.07
CA ALA A 877 30.09 -5.27 -9.73
C ALA A 877 29.18 -5.79 -10.85
N ARG A 878 28.32 -4.95 -11.43
CA ARG A 878 27.46 -5.35 -12.55
C ARG A 878 28.28 -5.77 -13.77
N GLN A 879 29.29 -4.98 -14.14
CA GLN A 879 30.15 -5.27 -15.28
C GLN A 879 30.94 -6.58 -15.09
N THR A 880 31.47 -6.79 -13.89
CA THR A 880 32.19 -8.02 -13.52
C THR A 880 31.25 -9.22 -13.50
N ALA A 881 30.02 -9.10 -13.00
CA ALA A 881 29.03 -10.19 -13.04
C ALA A 881 28.69 -10.60 -14.48
N ALA A 882 28.46 -9.62 -15.37
CA ALA A 882 28.18 -9.87 -16.78
C ALA A 882 29.33 -10.62 -17.47
N THR A 883 30.58 -10.18 -17.25
CA THR A 883 31.76 -10.81 -17.84
C THR A 883 32.08 -12.17 -17.21
N LEU A 884 31.85 -12.35 -15.90
CA LEU A 884 32.09 -13.62 -15.21
C LEU A 884 31.16 -14.73 -15.72
N ILE A 885 29.91 -14.40 -16.05
CA ILE A 885 28.98 -15.38 -16.64
C ILE A 885 29.48 -15.92 -17.97
N GLU A 886 30.01 -15.05 -18.83
CA GLU A 886 30.59 -15.47 -20.11
C GLU A 886 31.79 -16.39 -19.90
N VAL A 887 32.64 -16.10 -18.89
CA VAL A 887 33.80 -16.92 -18.56
C VAL A 887 33.40 -18.28 -18.00
N VAL A 888 32.46 -18.34 -17.04
CA VAL A 888 32.05 -19.61 -16.41
C VAL A 888 31.27 -20.51 -17.35
N ALA A 889 30.63 -19.96 -18.38
CA ALA A 889 29.94 -20.72 -19.42
C ALA A 889 30.89 -21.41 -20.41
N ALA A 890 32.19 -21.07 -20.41
CA ALA A 890 33.15 -21.65 -21.32
C ALA A 890 33.37 -23.17 -21.05
N PRO A 891 33.41 -24.04 -22.08
CA PRO A 891 33.53 -25.49 -21.89
C PRO A 891 34.78 -25.95 -21.13
N ASP A 892 35.85 -25.15 -21.16
CA ASP A 892 37.12 -25.43 -20.47
C ASP A 892 37.13 -24.98 -19.01
N TRP A 893 36.17 -24.15 -18.59
CA TRP A 893 36.13 -23.56 -17.25
C TRP A 893 36.17 -24.57 -16.08
N PRO A 894 35.46 -25.71 -16.11
CA PRO A 894 35.54 -26.67 -15.00
C PRO A 894 36.96 -27.18 -14.73
N ALA A 895 37.78 -27.33 -15.77
CA ALA A 895 39.18 -27.73 -15.62
C ALA A 895 40.04 -26.60 -15.03
N VAL A 896 39.79 -25.36 -15.45
CA VAL A 896 40.44 -24.15 -14.93
C VAL A 896 40.14 -23.97 -13.45
N LEU A 897 38.85 -24.00 -13.07
CA LEU A 897 38.39 -23.85 -11.69
C LEU A 897 38.95 -24.97 -10.80
N THR A 898 38.99 -26.22 -11.30
CA THR A 898 39.55 -27.36 -10.54
C THR A 898 41.05 -27.15 -10.25
N ALA A 899 41.83 -26.71 -11.23
CA ALA A 899 43.26 -26.45 -11.04
C ALA A 899 43.49 -25.32 -10.02
N TYR A 900 42.76 -24.20 -10.16
CA TYR A 900 42.78 -23.10 -9.20
C TYR A 900 42.37 -23.53 -7.79
N ALA A 901 41.29 -24.31 -7.65
CA ALA A 901 40.74 -24.75 -6.38
C ALA A 901 41.74 -25.59 -5.58
N ARG A 902 42.60 -26.40 -6.24
CA ARG A 902 43.69 -27.13 -5.57
C ARG A 902 44.66 -26.18 -4.88
N CYS A 903 45.03 -25.07 -5.55
CA CYS A 903 45.90 -24.05 -4.97
C CYS A 903 45.21 -23.34 -3.79
N LYS A 904 44.02 -22.77 -4.00
CA LYS A 904 43.27 -21.99 -2.99
C LYS A 904 42.92 -22.85 -1.76
N ARG A 905 42.47 -24.10 -1.91
CA ARG A 905 42.09 -24.99 -0.79
C ARG A 905 43.27 -25.36 0.12
N ILE A 906 44.48 -25.45 -0.40
CA ILE A 906 45.67 -25.74 0.41
C ILE A 906 46.06 -24.52 1.25
N VAL A 907 45.94 -23.32 0.69
CA VAL A 907 46.42 -22.10 1.34
C VAL A 907 45.37 -21.36 2.17
N ARG A 908 44.07 -21.64 1.99
CA ARG A 908 42.96 -20.88 2.63
C ARG A 908 43.00 -20.82 4.16
N ASN A 909 43.58 -21.83 4.81
CA ASN A 909 43.63 -21.91 6.29
C ASN A 909 44.99 -21.51 6.86
N LEU A 910 45.91 -20.99 6.03
CA LEU A 910 47.22 -20.55 6.47
C LEU A 910 47.13 -19.11 7.02
N PRO A 911 47.53 -18.87 8.27
CA PRO A 911 47.46 -17.54 8.88
C PRO A 911 48.56 -16.58 8.40
N GLU A 912 49.63 -17.10 7.79
CA GLU A 912 50.80 -16.33 7.36
C GLU A 912 50.88 -16.28 5.82
N ARG A 913 51.07 -15.09 5.25
CA ARG A 913 51.47 -14.90 3.85
C ARG A 913 52.99 -15.01 3.74
N TYR A 914 53.48 -15.98 2.97
CA TYR A 914 54.90 -16.20 2.77
C TYR A 914 55.45 -15.33 1.63
N PRO A 915 56.64 -14.72 1.77
CA PRO A 915 57.29 -14.04 0.65
C PRO A 915 57.67 -15.05 -0.44
N LEU A 916 57.46 -14.66 -1.71
CA LEU A 916 57.75 -15.50 -2.86
C LEU A 916 59.25 -15.79 -2.94
N THR A 917 59.65 -16.99 -2.52
CA THR A 917 61.06 -17.41 -2.32
C THR A 917 61.37 -18.73 -3.04
N VAL A 918 60.50 -19.14 -3.97
CA VAL A 918 60.52 -20.47 -4.60
C VAL A 918 61.65 -20.69 -5.60
N SER A 919 62.46 -19.66 -5.86
CA SER A 919 63.63 -19.68 -6.75
C SER A 919 64.61 -20.82 -6.44
N ASP A 920 64.68 -21.23 -5.17
CA ASP A 920 65.64 -22.22 -4.68
C ASP A 920 65.10 -23.66 -4.62
N ASP A 921 63.86 -23.92 -5.04
CA ASP A 921 63.31 -25.29 -5.11
C ASP A 921 63.92 -26.06 -6.30
N PRO A 922 64.69 -27.14 -6.09
CA PRO A 922 65.36 -27.86 -7.17
C PRO A 922 64.41 -28.65 -8.09
N GLU A 923 63.14 -28.78 -7.72
CA GLU A 923 62.15 -29.55 -8.46
C GLU A 923 61.74 -28.87 -9.78
N PRO A 924 61.97 -29.48 -10.96
CA PRO A 924 61.68 -28.86 -12.25
C PRO A 924 60.21 -28.46 -12.42
N ALA A 925 59.27 -29.20 -11.82
CA ALA A 925 57.85 -28.88 -11.88
C ALA A 925 57.49 -27.60 -11.09
N THR A 926 58.18 -27.32 -9.98
CA THR A 926 58.03 -26.05 -9.26
C THR A 926 58.56 -24.88 -10.08
N GLN A 927 59.74 -25.02 -10.69
CA GLN A 927 60.34 -23.97 -11.52
C GLN A 927 59.50 -23.67 -12.77
N ALA A 928 58.92 -24.69 -13.40
CA ALA A 928 58.02 -24.51 -14.53
C ALA A 928 56.73 -23.75 -14.14
N LEU A 929 56.16 -24.05 -12.97
CA LEU A 929 54.99 -23.32 -12.46
C LEU A 929 55.34 -21.87 -12.09
N LEU A 930 56.50 -21.64 -11.46
CA LEU A 930 56.99 -20.28 -11.18
C LEU A 930 57.17 -19.47 -12.47
N ALA A 931 57.83 -20.03 -13.49
CA ALA A 931 58.05 -19.35 -14.76
C ALA A 931 56.73 -19.04 -15.48
N ALA A 932 55.76 -19.96 -15.45
CA ALA A 932 54.43 -19.74 -15.99
C ALA A 932 53.70 -18.61 -15.25
N TRP A 933 53.76 -18.60 -13.92
CA TRP A 933 53.16 -17.53 -13.11
C TRP A 933 53.84 -16.17 -13.34
N GLN A 934 55.17 -16.12 -13.45
CA GLN A 934 55.93 -14.89 -13.74
C GLN A 934 55.66 -14.34 -15.15
N SER A 935 55.19 -15.17 -16.08
CA SER A 935 54.83 -14.76 -17.44
C SER A 935 53.44 -14.16 -17.57
N ILE A 936 52.65 -14.15 -16.49
CA ILE A 936 51.32 -13.55 -16.46
C ILE A 936 51.48 -12.03 -16.35
N ASP A 937 50.97 -11.30 -17.34
CA ASP A 937 50.80 -9.85 -17.25
C ASP A 937 49.80 -9.49 -16.14
N SER A 938 49.83 -8.26 -15.62
CA SER A 938 48.88 -7.83 -14.59
C SER A 938 47.43 -8.08 -15.03
N ALA A 939 46.75 -9.01 -14.35
CA ALA A 939 45.36 -9.37 -14.63
C ALA A 939 44.45 -8.55 -13.70
N ASN A 940 43.74 -7.58 -14.27
CA ASN A 940 42.94 -6.62 -13.51
C ASN A 940 41.44 -6.73 -13.78
N ASP A 941 41.03 -7.64 -14.67
CA ASP A 941 39.63 -7.92 -15.01
C ASP A 941 39.39 -9.43 -15.14
N VAL A 942 38.12 -9.82 -15.16
CA VAL A 942 37.71 -11.23 -15.19
C VAL A 942 38.24 -11.97 -16.44
N PRO A 943 38.17 -11.42 -17.67
CA PRO A 943 38.75 -12.07 -18.84
C PRO A 943 40.26 -12.30 -18.74
N ALA A 944 41.03 -11.32 -18.23
CA ALA A 944 42.47 -11.45 -18.05
C ALA A 944 42.82 -12.48 -16.96
N VAL A 945 42.10 -12.48 -15.83
CA VAL A 945 42.26 -13.48 -14.78
C VAL A 945 41.96 -14.88 -15.32
N ALA A 946 40.88 -15.03 -16.08
CA ALA A 946 40.53 -16.30 -16.70
C ALA A 946 41.59 -16.78 -17.71
N ALA A 947 42.12 -15.87 -18.55
CA ALA A 947 43.20 -16.18 -19.47
C ALA A 947 44.48 -16.61 -18.74
N ALA A 948 44.84 -15.90 -17.66
CA ALA A 948 45.98 -16.25 -16.81
C ALA A 948 45.80 -17.62 -16.15
N LEU A 949 44.63 -17.93 -15.60
CA LEU A 949 44.37 -19.24 -14.99
C LEU A 949 44.41 -20.38 -16.03
N ARG A 950 43.96 -20.13 -17.27
CA ARG A 950 44.05 -21.12 -18.37
C ARG A 950 45.49 -21.50 -18.70
N THR A 951 46.43 -20.55 -18.73
CA THR A 951 47.85 -20.85 -19.00
C THR A 951 48.49 -21.65 -17.86
N LEU A 952 47.97 -21.51 -16.63
CA LEU A 952 48.46 -22.21 -15.45
C LEU A 952 47.93 -23.64 -15.28
N VAL A 953 46.87 -24.05 -15.96
CA VAL A 953 46.24 -25.38 -15.75
C VAL A 953 47.24 -26.53 -15.90
N ALA A 954 48.00 -26.58 -17.00
CA ALA A 954 48.97 -27.65 -17.25
C ALA A 954 50.17 -27.63 -16.28
N PRO A 955 50.80 -26.46 -16.00
CA PRO A 955 51.82 -26.34 -14.95
C PRO A 955 51.31 -26.73 -13.55
N ILE A 956 50.11 -26.31 -13.14
CA ILE A 956 49.52 -26.65 -11.84
C ILE A 956 49.32 -28.17 -11.71
N ASN A 957 48.76 -28.82 -12.73
CA ASN A 957 48.56 -30.26 -12.70
C ASN A 957 49.89 -31.01 -12.58
N THR A 958 50.89 -30.62 -13.38
CA THR A 958 52.24 -31.21 -13.32
C THR A 958 52.89 -31.00 -11.95
N PHE A 959 52.73 -29.82 -11.36
CA PHE A 959 53.23 -29.50 -10.02
C PHE A 959 52.62 -30.43 -8.97
N PHE A 960 51.30 -30.59 -8.94
CA PHE A 960 50.70 -31.46 -7.93
C PHE A 960 50.92 -32.96 -8.17
N ASP A 961 51.18 -33.38 -9.41
CA ASP A 961 51.46 -34.78 -9.73
C ASP A 961 52.89 -35.19 -9.31
N LYS A 962 53.84 -34.25 -9.32
CA LYS A 962 55.27 -34.51 -9.10
C LYS A 962 55.82 -33.95 -7.79
N VAL A 963 55.16 -32.96 -7.20
CA VAL A 963 55.68 -32.17 -6.08
C VAL A 963 54.85 -32.38 -4.82
N MET A 964 55.49 -32.84 -3.75
CA MET A 964 54.87 -32.88 -2.42
C MET A 964 54.90 -31.48 -1.79
N VAL A 965 53.74 -30.81 -1.76
CA VAL A 965 53.61 -29.45 -1.22
C VAL A 965 53.95 -29.39 0.27
N MET A 966 53.47 -30.35 1.05
CA MET A 966 53.76 -30.47 2.49
C MET A 966 55.08 -31.21 2.71
N ALA A 967 56.18 -30.66 2.18
CA ALA A 967 57.52 -31.22 2.35
C ALA A 967 57.96 -31.21 3.83
N GLU A 968 58.79 -32.19 4.22
CA GLU A 968 59.41 -32.24 5.56
C GLU A 968 60.38 -31.07 5.79
N ASP A 969 61.06 -30.63 4.73
CA ASP A 969 61.90 -29.43 4.74
C ASP A 969 61.02 -28.18 4.80
N GLU A 970 61.16 -27.44 5.90
CA GLU A 970 60.36 -26.25 6.18
C GLU A 970 60.57 -25.13 5.17
N THR A 971 61.80 -24.99 4.64
CA THR A 971 62.15 -23.96 3.66
C THR A 971 61.46 -24.25 2.34
N LEU A 972 61.55 -25.50 1.86
CA LEU A 972 60.88 -25.94 0.63
C LEU A 972 59.36 -25.88 0.76
N ARG A 973 58.81 -26.25 1.92
CA ARG A 973 57.36 -26.15 2.18
C ARG A 973 56.89 -24.71 2.11
N ARG A 974 57.55 -23.76 2.78
CA ARG A 974 57.18 -22.33 2.75
C ARG A 974 57.30 -21.75 1.34
N ALA A 975 58.38 -22.09 0.63
CA ALA A 975 58.59 -21.71 -0.76
C ALA A 975 57.43 -22.17 -1.67
N ARG A 976 57.07 -23.46 -1.62
CA ARG A 976 55.95 -24.02 -2.41
C ARG A 976 54.61 -23.41 -2.04
N LEU A 977 54.35 -23.20 -0.74
CA LEU A 977 53.13 -22.53 -0.27
C LEU A 977 53.05 -21.07 -0.72
N SER A 978 54.18 -20.34 -0.78
CA SER A 978 54.23 -18.96 -1.28
C SER A 978 53.80 -18.85 -2.74
N LEU A 979 54.21 -19.81 -3.59
CA LEU A 979 53.80 -19.85 -5.01
C LEU A 979 52.30 -20.16 -5.15
N LEU A 980 51.77 -21.09 -4.35
CA LEU A 980 50.34 -21.37 -4.32
C LEU A 980 49.52 -20.18 -3.80
N GLN A 981 50.03 -19.43 -2.82
CA GLN A 981 49.40 -18.19 -2.34
C GLN A 981 49.35 -17.12 -3.43
N ALA A 982 50.43 -16.97 -4.21
CA ALA A 982 50.49 -16.02 -5.31
C ALA A 982 49.50 -16.36 -6.44
N ILE A 983 49.34 -17.64 -6.78
CA ILE A 983 48.33 -18.09 -7.75
C ILE A 983 46.91 -17.93 -7.19
N ALA A 984 46.70 -18.26 -5.91
CA ALA A 984 45.39 -18.16 -5.25
C ALA A 984 44.87 -16.72 -5.16
N ALA A 985 45.78 -15.74 -5.17
CA ALA A 985 45.51 -14.31 -5.12
C ALA A 985 45.26 -13.66 -6.49
N LEU A 986 45.41 -14.38 -7.61
CA LEU A 986 45.18 -13.82 -8.95
C LEU A 986 43.77 -13.22 -9.13
N PRO A 987 42.68 -13.81 -8.58
CA PRO A 987 41.35 -13.22 -8.70
C PRO A 987 41.02 -12.15 -7.64
N ASP A 988 41.88 -11.95 -6.64
CA ASP A 988 41.61 -10.98 -5.56
C ASP A 988 41.42 -9.58 -6.18
N GLY A 989 40.40 -8.83 -5.72
CA GLY A 989 39.99 -7.54 -6.29
C GLY A 989 39.12 -7.61 -7.56
N THR A 990 38.88 -8.81 -8.11
CA THR A 990 37.95 -9.01 -9.24
C THR A 990 36.74 -9.87 -8.85
N ALA A 991 36.95 -11.13 -8.46
CA ALA A 991 35.89 -12.00 -7.97
C ALA A 991 36.46 -13.13 -7.10
N ASP A 992 35.80 -13.44 -5.98
CA ASP A 992 36.13 -14.61 -5.16
C ASP A 992 35.62 -15.90 -5.81
N LEU A 993 36.45 -16.48 -6.67
CA LEU A 993 36.15 -17.73 -7.37
C LEU A 993 35.86 -18.91 -6.42
N SER A 994 36.12 -18.80 -5.12
CA SER A 994 35.76 -19.83 -4.14
C SER A 994 34.25 -19.92 -3.85
N LYS A 995 33.49 -18.93 -4.30
CA LYS A 995 32.02 -18.89 -4.19
C LYS A 995 31.30 -19.58 -5.35
N LEU A 996 32.00 -19.86 -6.45
CA LEU A 996 31.43 -20.45 -7.66
C LEU A 996 31.04 -21.92 -7.48
N GLN A 997 29.98 -22.34 -8.15
CA GLN A 997 29.54 -23.73 -8.17
C GLN A 997 30.62 -24.62 -8.81
N GLY A 998 31.06 -25.65 -8.09
CA GLY A 998 32.13 -26.56 -8.53
C GLY A 998 33.49 -26.31 -7.88
N PHE A 999 33.65 -25.20 -7.13
CA PHE A 999 34.72 -25.05 -6.13
C PHE A 999 34.45 -25.92 -4.90
#